data_AF-A0A9D0YMR9-F1
#
_entry.id   AF-A0A9D0YMR9-F1
#
_cell.length_a   1.000
_cell.length_b   1.000
_cell.length_c   1.000
_cell.angle_alpha   90.00
_cell.angle_beta   90.00
_cell.angle_gamma   90.00
#
_symmetry.space_group_name_H-M   'P 1'
#
loop_
_entity.id
_entity.type
_entity.pdbx_description
1 polymer ?
#
loop_
_entity_poly.entity_id
_entity_poly.type
_entity_poly.pdbx_seq_one_letter_code
_entity_poly.pdbx_strand_id
1 'polypeptide(L)'
;MKSLLKYLALVLLVCGIVIVGNYKYEGHLEYINSKVIDIFFNSRETKNINKNVVVIDIDDKSINEVGQWPWSRNIMANLLQNIIELNPSSIGFRIVFSEEDRTSPSHLYRDSDTNEPLENYDETLGLVIEDSEVPIILGYNFYDTDGNEENHETPYIPAVLKQKTSKIEFYETSSVFLNIPIIQDSSYSSGFLNTIRDDNGRIVYAPLVMQYKGQLFPSLALEMIRTIYSAREVNIFKDSKGNHVKLADIKIPIDNTGSMYVNYMSPKNDFVHISAVDILNKNFNNFLLSDIASKIVLVGSNATGISQFTPTPFNTHISAIDMQVNMIENILGNSYLVKPVWENKFNIIASIIISMLILTSIFYGSALSNFLVSLSSAVISYFVFKHLFDEYGYMIDTTYVIETIILALTVSIIAHFLQNKYDMINIKGKFASKVSKQVMDDLLDTSNRKGDTSTKRKHITIFFSDIKGFTKITEKIDDPDNLTRFINRYMDAMTKNIMIGKGTVDKFMGDAIMAYWNAPYDVDNHEDMAVSSAIEQIDLLTELNEINIEEEMPVIHIRIGINTGEAFVGEVGGELRSDYTVMGKAVNHTAVLEQVGKYYHADIIISQSTKDGLKEDYIILLMDIIQVDGTSDAFNIYQVVAKGKPDEFLSEQIENFEKAIMLFREASFDDAILIFRNLLIEEDLLNRKLCETYIQRCEINAIASFGGEFDPVQSINKSVISNS
;
A
#
# COMPACT_ATOMS: atom_id res chain seq x y z
N MET A 1 12.61 22.68 -5.50
CA MET A 1 11.92 23.30 -4.33
C MET A 1 10.49 22.79 -4.13
N LYS A 2 9.60 22.80 -5.14
CA LYS A 2 8.21 22.27 -5.00
C LYS A 2 8.12 20.77 -4.65
N SER A 3 9.06 19.93 -5.10
CA SER A 3 9.12 18.50 -4.75
C SER A 3 9.53 18.25 -3.29
N LEU A 4 10.52 19.01 -2.81
CA LEU A 4 11.02 18.92 -1.44
C LEU A 4 9.97 19.34 -0.39
N LEU A 5 9.13 20.33 -0.71
CA LEU A 5 8.05 20.78 0.18
C LEU A 5 6.94 19.73 0.31
N LYS A 6 6.58 19.05 -0.79
CA LYS A 6 5.63 17.93 -0.79
C LYS A 6 6.14 16.75 0.03
N TYR A 7 7.45 16.50 -0.02
CA TYR A 7 8.12 15.45 0.76
C TYR A 7 8.03 15.71 2.26
N LEU A 8 8.41 16.92 2.68
CA LEU A 8 8.35 17.29 4.09
C LEU A 8 6.91 17.20 4.62
N ALA A 9 5.94 17.63 3.81
CA ALA A 9 4.52 17.49 4.15
C ALA A 9 4.10 16.02 4.33
N LEU A 10 4.60 15.12 3.50
CA LEU A 10 4.23 13.70 3.53
C LEU A 10 4.93 12.94 4.67
N VAL A 11 6.19 13.26 4.98
CA VAL A 11 6.88 12.79 6.20
C VAL A 11 6.13 13.27 7.44
N LEU A 12 5.78 14.56 7.51
CA LEU A 12 5.05 15.14 8.63
C LEU A 12 3.63 14.56 8.76
N LEU A 13 2.98 14.23 7.64
CA LEU A 13 1.68 13.56 7.62
C LEU A 13 1.79 12.15 8.24
N VAL A 14 2.74 11.33 7.76
CA VAL A 14 2.94 9.95 8.26
C VAL A 14 3.28 9.98 9.75
N CYS A 15 4.27 10.80 10.15
CA CYS A 15 4.64 10.93 11.56
C CYS A 15 3.50 11.49 12.41
N GLY A 16 2.75 12.46 11.89
CA GLY A 16 1.60 13.04 12.57
C GLY A 16 0.48 12.03 12.81
N ILE A 17 0.18 11.18 11.83
CA ILE A 17 -0.83 10.11 11.96
C ILE A 17 -0.41 9.11 13.02
N VAL A 18 0.85 8.65 13.00
CA VAL A 18 1.37 7.68 13.99
C VAL A 18 1.36 8.28 15.41
N ILE A 19 1.83 9.52 15.57
CA ILE A 19 1.86 10.19 16.88
C ILE A 19 0.45 10.41 17.43
N VAL A 20 -0.48 10.93 16.61
CA VAL A 20 -1.86 11.19 17.03
C VAL A 20 -2.61 9.87 17.27
N GLY A 21 -2.36 8.86 16.45
CA GLY A 21 -2.92 7.51 16.59
C GLY A 21 -2.55 6.92 17.95
N ASN A 22 -1.26 6.86 18.27
CA ASN A 22 -0.79 6.30 19.53
C ASN A 22 -1.23 7.11 20.75
N TYR A 23 -1.26 8.45 20.66
CA TYR A 23 -1.69 9.29 21.80
C TYR A 23 -3.20 9.20 22.09
N LYS A 24 -4.04 8.92 21.08
CA LYS A 24 -5.50 8.82 21.24
C LYS A 24 -6.01 7.40 21.47
N TYR A 25 -5.27 6.39 21.00
CA TYR A 25 -5.69 5.00 20.94
C TYR A 25 -4.65 4.10 21.64
N GLU A 26 -4.19 4.52 22.83
CA GLU A 26 -3.36 3.68 23.70
C GLU A 26 -4.04 2.30 23.89
N GLY A 27 -3.29 1.22 23.64
CA GLY A 27 -3.74 -0.16 23.87
C GLY A 27 -4.17 -0.96 22.64
N HIS A 28 -4.56 -0.35 21.52
CA HIS A 28 -5.11 -1.12 20.37
C HIS A 28 -4.10 -2.06 19.68
N LEU A 29 -2.80 -1.79 19.82
CA LEU A 29 -1.71 -2.58 19.24
C LEU A 29 -0.73 -3.12 20.29
N GLU A 30 -1.09 -3.02 21.56
CA GLU A 30 -0.32 -3.58 22.67
C GLU A 30 -0.15 -5.11 22.55
N TYR A 31 -1.10 -5.76 21.88
CA TYR A 31 -0.98 -7.17 21.48
C TYR A 31 0.21 -7.43 20.55
N ILE A 32 0.45 -6.56 19.55
CA ILE A 32 1.59 -6.71 18.64
C ILE A 32 2.90 -6.53 19.40
N ASN A 33 2.99 -5.48 20.21
CA ASN A 33 4.18 -5.24 21.03
C ASN A 33 4.46 -6.42 21.98
N SER A 34 3.41 -6.94 22.63
CA SER A 34 3.50 -8.14 23.48
C SER A 34 4.07 -9.33 22.71
N LYS A 35 3.63 -9.57 21.46
CA LYS A 35 4.17 -10.67 20.64
C LYS A 35 5.63 -10.46 20.24
N VAL A 36 6.04 -9.23 19.97
CA VAL A 36 7.45 -8.91 19.68
C VAL A 36 8.31 -9.15 20.91
N ILE A 37 7.84 -8.74 22.09
CA ILE A 37 8.51 -9.00 23.37
C ILE A 37 8.62 -10.50 23.63
N ASP A 38 7.55 -11.28 23.39
CA ASP A 38 7.58 -12.76 23.50
C ASP A 38 8.68 -13.36 22.59
N ILE A 39 8.87 -12.84 21.37
CA ILE A 39 9.94 -13.27 20.45
C ILE A 39 11.32 -12.94 21.00
N PHE A 40 11.53 -11.74 21.56
CA PHE A 40 12.81 -11.35 22.15
C PHE A 40 13.18 -12.27 23.31
N PHE A 41 12.23 -12.52 24.20
CA PHE A 41 12.37 -13.44 25.31
C PHE A 41 12.71 -14.87 24.85
N ASN A 42 11.96 -15.45 23.90
CA ASN A 42 12.20 -16.81 23.40
C ASN A 42 13.53 -17.00 22.66
N SER A 43 14.07 -15.92 22.10
CA SER A 43 15.29 -15.95 21.29
C SER A 43 16.54 -15.50 22.06
N ARG A 44 16.43 -15.36 23.38
CA ARG A 44 17.53 -14.99 24.28
C ARG A 44 18.33 -16.22 24.70
N GLU A 45 19.66 -16.09 24.71
CA GLU A 45 20.53 -17.14 25.26
C GLU A 45 20.46 -17.19 26.79
N THR A 46 20.57 -18.39 27.36
CA THR A 46 20.62 -18.60 28.80
C THR A 46 21.89 -17.96 29.38
N LYS A 47 21.78 -16.81 30.06
CA LYS A 47 22.89 -16.30 30.88
C LYS A 47 23.14 -17.28 32.03
N ASN A 48 24.42 -17.53 32.37
CA ASN A 48 24.78 -18.27 33.58
C ASN A 48 24.39 -17.42 34.79
N ILE A 49 23.57 -17.98 35.67
CA ILE A 49 23.05 -17.27 36.84
C ILE A 49 23.63 -17.92 38.10
N ASN A 50 24.00 -17.09 39.06
CA ASN A 50 24.38 -17.54 40.40
C ASN A 50 23.12 -18.13 41.06
N LYS A 51 23.13 -19.42 41.38
CA LYS A 51 22.02 -20.11 42.04
C LYS A 51 22.01 -19.78 43.55
N ASN A 52 21.57 -18.57 43.91
CA ASN A 52 21.59 -18.03 45.27
C ASN A 52 20.34 -18.42 46.08
N VAL A 53 19.27 -18.81 45.40
CA VAL A 53 18.00 -19.22 46.02
C VAL A 53 17.78 -20.72 45.88
N VAL A 54 17.34 -21.35 46.96
CA VAL A 54 16.89 -22.74 47.01
C VAL A 54 15.44 -22.78 47.41
N VAL A 55 14.66 -23.59 46.69
CA VAL A 55 13.26 -23.85 47.00
C VAL A 55 13.16 -25.16 47.77
N ILE A 56 12.56 -25.10 48.94
CA ILE A 56 12.12 -26.28 49.68
C ILE A 56 10.66 -26.48 49.34
N ASP A 57 10.43 -27.50 48.52
CA ASP A 57 9.20 -27.71 47.78
C ASP A 57 8.33 -28.75 48.47
N ILE A 58 7.14 -28.34 48.89
CA ILE A 58 6.05 -29.24 49.26
C ILE A 58 5.45 -29.74 47.94
N ASP A 59 6.13 -30.74 47.38
CA ASP A 59 5.85 -31.37 46.10
C ASP A 59 4.98 -32.63 46.26
N ASP A 60 4.61 -33.24 45.13
CA ASP A 60 3.79 -34.45 45.13
C ASP A 60 4.50 -35.62 45.85
N LYS A 61 5.83 -35.70 45.79
CA LYS A 61 6.62 -36.67 46.56
C LYS A 61 6.40 -36.48 48.06
N SER A 62 6.49 -35.24 48.53
CA SER A 62 6.32 -34.91 49.94
C SER A 62 4.91 -35.16 50.44
N ILE A 63 3.89 -34.84 49.65
CA ILE A 63 2.48 -35.11 50.01
C ILE A 63 2.21 -36.61 50.08
N ASN A 64 2.75 -37.40 49.15
CA ASN A 64 2.53 -38.85 49.13
C ASN A 64 3.15 -39.55 50.35
N GLU A 65 4.27 -39.05 50.87
CA GLU A 65 4.99 -39.68 51.97
C GLU A 65 4.60 -39.13 53.35
N VAL A 66 4.43 -37.81 53.49
CA VAL A 66 4.09 -37.16 54.77
C VAL A 66 2.58 -37.17 55.03
N GLY A 67 1.77 -37.05 53.98
CA GLY A 67 0.31 -37.00 54.06
C GLY A 67 -0.30 -35.75 53.44
N GLN A 68 -1.64 -35.67 53.52
CA GLN A 68 -2.44 -34.62 52.91
C GLN A 68 -2.10 -33.22 53.46
N TRP A 69 -2.00 -32.24 52.57
CA TRP A 69 -1.88 -30.81 52.90
C TRP A 69 -3.23 -30.19 53.31
N PRO A 70 -3.30 -29.25 54.27
CA PRO A 70 -2.20 -28.67 55.05
C PRO A 70 -1.63 -29.63 56.11
N TRP A 71 -0.31 -29.61 56.29
CA TRP A 71 0.36 -30.36 57.35
C TRP A 71 0.18 -29.70 58.71
N SER A 72 0.23 -30.53 59.77
CA SER A 72 0.21 -30.06 61.15
C SER A 72 1.46 -29.23 61.47
N ARG A 73 1.31 -28.26 62.37
CA ARG A 73 2.34 -27.26 62.70
C ARG A 73 3.55 -27.86 63.37
N ASN A 74 3.42 -29.01 64.05
CA ASN A 74 4.57 -29.75 64.56
C ASN A 74 5.43 -30.36 63.43
N ILE A 75 4.82 -30.79 62.31
CA ILE A 75 5.56 -31.23 61.12
C ILE A 75 6.26 -30.02 60.48
N MET A 76 5.56 -28.88 60.38
CA MET A 76 6.14 -27.63 59.87
C MET A 76 7.29 -27.14 60.76
N ALA A 77 7.16 -27.25 62.09
CA ALA A 77 8.19 -26.89 63.05
C ALA A 77 9.42 -27.80 62.91
N ASN A 78 9.23 -29.11 62.75
CA ASN A 78 10.32 -30.04 62.50
C ASN A 78 11.01 -29.79 61.15
N LEU A 79 10.24 -29.52 60.10
CA LEU A 79 10.79 -29.10 58.81
C LEU A 79 11.65 -27.84 58.98
N LEU A 80 11.11 -26.81 59.62
CA LEU A 80 11.81 -25.54 59.85
C LEU A 80 13.09 -25.73 60.68
N GLN A 81 13.05 -26.51 61.76
CA GLN A 81 14.21 -26.86 62.57
C GLN A 81 15.31 -27.50 61.71
N ASN A 82 14.95 -28.48 60.87
CA ASN A 82 15.89 -29.14 59.97
C ASN A 82 16.45 -28.19 58.92
N ILE A 83 15.70 -27.18 58.47
CA ILE A 83 16.19 -26.14 57.56
C ILE A 83 17.19 -25.23 58.28
N ILE A 84 16.88 -24.81 59.51
CA ILE A 84 17.74 -23.94 60.32
C ILE A 84 19.09 -24.62 60.60
N GLU A 85 19.10 -25.93 60.85
CA GLU A 85 20.34 -26.73 61.03
C GLU A 85 21.30 -26.64 59.82
N LEU A 86 20.79 -26.33 58.62
CA LEU A 86 21.57 -26.21 57.38
C LEU A 86 22.18 -24.80 57.20
N ASN A 87 21.90 -23.88 58.13
CA ASN A 87 22.42 -22.53 58.19
C ASN A 87 22.26 -21.70 56.90
N PRO A 88 21.02 -21.53 56.39
CA PRO A 88 20.74 -20.63 55.28
C PRO A 88 20.86 -19.15 55.72
N SER A 89 21.00 -18.24 54.76
CA SER A 89 21.10 -16.79 55.04
C SER A 89 19.78 -16.14 55.46
N SER A 90 18.66 -16.67 54.98
CA SER A 90 17.30 -16.29 55.39
C SER A 90 16.30 -17.34 54.92
N ILE A 91 15.17 -17.44 55.60
CA ILE A 91 14.08 -18.36 55.26
C ILE A 91 12.81 -17.55 55.02
N GLY A 92 12.22 -17.70 53.84
CA GLY A 92 10.97 -17.05 53.46
C GLY A 92 9.86 -18.07 53.29
N PHE A 93 8.70 -17.85 53.91
CA PHE A 93 7.53 -18.69 53.75
C PHE A 93 6.56 -18.10 52.73
N ARG A 94 6.34 -18.80 51.61
CA ARG A 94 5.21 -18.54 50.70
C ARG A 94 3.99 -19.34 51.14
N ILE A 95 3.66 -19.26 52.42
CA ILE A 95 2.54 -19.95 53.07
C ILE A 95 1.93 -18.94 54.05
N VAL A 96 0.60 -18.92 54.14
CA VAL A 96 -0.13 -18.12 55.14
C VAL A 96 -0.78 -19.07 56.14
N PHE A 97 -0.38 -18.98 57.40
CA PHE A 97 -0.87 -19.74 58.54
C PHE A 97 -2.06 -19.01 59.19
N SER A 98 -3.15 -18.86 58.43
CA SER A 98 -4.31 -18.01 58.78
C SER A 98 -5.27 -18.58 59.82
N GLU A 99 -5.16 -19.87 60.13
CA GLU A 99 -6.06 -20.58 61.05
C GLU A 99 -5.25 -21.41 62.04
N GLU A 100 -5.83 -21.60 63.24
CA GLU A 100 -5.31 -22.51 64.27
C GLU A 100 -5.21 -23.95 63.74
N ASP A 101 -4.18 -24.66 64.16
CA ASP A 101 -4.00 -26.07 63.84
C ASP A 101 -4.98 -26.94 64.60
N ARG A 102 -5.94 -27.48 63.84
CA ARG A 102 -7.01 -28.36 64.33
C ARG A 102 -6.53 -29.74 64.77
N THR A 103 -5.29 -30.10 64.44
CA THR A 103 -4.67 -31.36 64.85
C THR A 103 -3.89 -31.24 66.16
N SER A 104 -3.72 -30.01 66.68
CA SER A 104 -3.10 -29.76 67.99
C SER A 104 -3.85 -30.50 69.10
N PRO A 105 -3.16 -31.21 70.00
CA PRO A 105 -3.79 -31.81 71.19
C PRO A 105 -4.64 -30.81 71.98
N SER A 106 -4.15 -29.58 72.15
CA SER A 106 -4.89 -28.49 72.81
C SER A 106 -6.20 -28.10 72.12
N HIS A 107 -6.29 -28.29 70.79
CA HIS A 107 -7.50 -28.02 70.01
C HIS A 107 -8.45 -29.24 70.02
N LEU A 108 -7.91 -30.45 69.86
CA LEU A 108 -8.70 -31.70 69.82
C LEU A 108 -9.39 -32.04 71.14
N TYR A 109 -8.75 -31.71 72.27
CA TYR A 109 -9.21 -32.03 73.61
C TYR A 109 -9.68 -30.79 74.40
N ARG A 110 -10.00 -29.69 73.69
CA ARG A 110 -10.45 -28.41 74.26
C ARG A 110 -11.65 -28.55 75.21
N ASP A 111 -12.52 -29.52 74.97
CA ASP A 111 -13.74 -29.79 75.76
C ASP A 111 -13.57 -30.92 76.80
N SER A 112 -12.35 -31.42 77.02
CA SER A 112 -12.08 -32.49 77.99
C SER A 112 -11.61 -31.93 79.34
N ASP A 113 -12.05 -32.54 80.45
CA ASP A 113 -11.71 -32.15 81.84
C ASP A 113 -10.24 -32.48 82.23
N THR A 114 -9.32 -32.57 81.26
CA THR A 114 -7.92 -32.87 81.55
C THR A 114 -7.20 -31.65 82.11
N ASN A 115 -6.67 -31.76 83.33
CA ASN A 115 -5.84 -30.73 83.99
C ASN A 115 -4.37 -30.68 83.50
N GLU A 116 -4.02 -31.46 82.48
CA GLU A 116 -2.66 -31.50 81.94
C GLU A 116 -2.48 -30.46 80.83
N PRO A 117 -1.37 -29.71 80.79
CA PRO A 117 -1.08 -28.80 79.70
C PRO A 117 -0.87 -29.61 78.42
N LEU A 118 -1.81 -29.47 77.48
CA LEU A 118 -1.76 -30.14 76.18
C LEU A 118 -0.91 -29.33 75.21
N GLU A 119 -0.14 -30.02 74.39
CA GLU A 119 0.71 -29.39 73.37
C GLU A 119 -0.15 -28.61 72.38
N ASN A 120 0.30 -27.38 72.07
CA ASN A 120 -0.26 -26.55 71.03
C ASN A 120 0.77 -26.45 69.90
N TYR A 121 0.46 -27.04 68.74
CA TYR A 121 1.43 -27.09 67.66
C TYR A 121 1.68 -25.70 67.03
N ASP A 122 0.74 -24.76 67.12
CA ASP A 122 0.97 -23.38 66.69
C ASP A 122 2.00 -22.68 67.60
N GLU A 123 1.96 -22.94 68.92
CA GLU A 123 3.00 -22.49 69.87
C GLU A 123 4.34 -23.14 69.54
N THR A 124 4.36 -24.45 69.27
CA THR A 124 5.59 -25.17 68.89
C THR A 124 6.25 -24.54 67.66
N LEU A 125 5.47 -24.21 66.62
CA LEU A 125 6.00 -23.52 65.44
C LEU A 125 6.44 -22.09 65.75
N GLY A 126 5.64 -21.34 66.52
CA GLY A 126 5.98 -19.97 66.95
C GLY A 126 7.32 -19.92 67.69
N LEU A 127 7.54 -20.83 68.64
CA LEU A 127 8.80 -20.94 69.39
C LEU A 127 9.99 -21.24 68.48
N VAL A 128 9.85 -22.17 67.52
CA VAL A 128 10.93 -22.46 66.56
C VAL A 128 11.27 -21.25 65.68
N ILE A 129 10.26 -20.42 65.37
CA ILE A 129 10.47 -19.17 64.63
C ILE A 129 11.18 -18.12 65.51
N GLU A 130 10.70 -17.93 66.75
CA GLU A 130 11.22 -16.93 67.69
C GLU A 130 12.66 -17.23 68.13
N ASP A 131 12.98 -18.51 68.39
CA ASP A 131 14.30 -18.97 68.85
C ASP A 131 15.34 -19.06 67.71
N SER A 132 14.96 -18.77 66.46
CA SER A 132 15.85 -18.92 65.31
C SER A 132 16.86 -17.78 65.21
N GLU A 133 18.15 -18.13 65.08
CA GLU A 133 19.21 -17.16 64.70
C GLU A 133 19.14 -16.78 63.21
N VAL A 134 18.48 -17.60 62.39
CA VAL A 134 18.28 -17.34 60.97
C VAL A 134 17.03 -16.46 60.82
N PRO A 135 17.09 -15.34 60.07
CA PRO A 135 15.92 -14.50 59.88
C PRO A 135 14.84 -15.23 59.09
N ILE A 136 13.67 -15.37 59.72
CA ILE A 136 12.46 -15.97 59.12
C ILE A 136 11.47 -14.87 58.74
N ILE A 137 11.11 -14.81 57.46
CA ILE A 137 10.17 -13.84 56.89
C ILE A 137 8.89 -14.58 56.50
N LEU A 138 7.76 -14.19 57.10
CA LEU A 138 6.48 -14.80 56.79
C LEU A 138 5.75 -14.08 55.65
N GLY A 139 5.11 -14.87 54.80
CA GLY A 139 4.25 -14.38 53.74
C GLY A 139 2.87 -13.99 54.25
N TYR A 140 2.27 -12.98 53.63
CA TYR A 140 0.86 -12.64 53.80
C TYR A 140 0.28 -12.13 52.47
N ASN A 141 -1.04 -11.98 52.36
CA ASN A 141 -1.68 -11.49 51.13
C ASN A 141 -2.54 -10.26 51.41
N PHE A 142 -2.53 -9.29 50.49
CA PHE A 142 -3.59 -8.30 50.37
C PHE A 142 -4.71 -8.81 49.46
N TYR A 143 -5.91 -8.28 49.62
CA TYR A 143 -7.05 -8.57 48.74
C TYR A 143 -8.00 -7.37 48.70
N ASP A 144 -8.66 -7.20 47.56
CA ASP A 144 -9.67 -6.15 47.36
C ASP A 144 -11.06 -6.76 47.58
N THR A 145 -11.83 -6.22 48.54
CA THR A 145 -13.22 -6.65 48.81
C THR A 145 -14.22 -5.55 48.44
N ASP A 146 -15.29 -5.94 47.73
CA ASP A 146 -16.44 -5.06 47.41
C ASP A 146 -17.38 -4.82 48.61
N GLY A 147 -17.04 -5.28 49.81
CA GLY A 147 -17.92 -5.19 50.97
C GLY A 147 -17.25 -5.55 52.29
N ASN A 148 -17.59 -4.74 53.31
CA ASN A 148 -17.20 -4.79 54.72
C ASN A 148 -15.69 -4.81 54.99
N GLU A 149 -15.18 -3.65 55.41
CA GLU A 149 -13.90 -3.47 56.09
C GLU A 149 -13.90 -4.26 57.42
N GLU A 150 -13.57 -5.55 57.38
CA GLU A 150 -13.08 -6.20 58.60
C GLU A 150 -11.72 -5.58 58.92
N ASN A 151 -11.68 -4.85 60.04
CA ASN A 151 -10.50 -4.15 60.53
C ASN A 151 -9.45 -5.17 61.00
N HIS A 152 -8.70 -5.75 60.07
CA HIS A 152 -7.52 -6.53 60.41
C HIS A 152 -6.38 -5.58 60.81
N GLU A 153 -5.62 -5.99 61.83
CA GLU A 153 -4.35 -5.37 62.22
C GLU A 153 -3.33 -5.52 61.07
N THR A 154 -2.26 -4.71 61.09
CA THR A 154 -1.18 -4.79 60.09
C THR A 154 -0.05 -5.68 60.60
N PRO A 155 0.65 -6.42 59.73
CA PRO A 155 1.78 -7.22 60.17
C PRO A 155 2.92 -6.32 60.66
N TYR A 156 3.70 -6.80 61.62
CA TYR A 156 4.92 -6.12 62.04
C TYR A 156 5.98 -6.24 60.94
N ILE A 157 6.50 -5.08 60.50
CA ILE A 157 7.56 -4.99 59.49
C ILE A 157 8.62 -4.02 60.00
N PRO A 158 9.87 -4.47 60.28
CA PRO A 158 10.95 -3.60 60.73
C PRO A 158 11.40 -2.57 59.67
N ALA A 159 11.09 -2.80 58.40
CA ALA A 159 11.47 -1.94 57.30
C ALA A 159 10.80 -0.56 57.38
N VAL A 160 11.60 0.51 57.35
CA VAL A 160 11.08 1.87 57.19
C VAL A 160 11.12 2.26 55.72
N LEU A 161 9.98 2.20 55.04
CA LEU A 161 9.82 2.62 53.65
C LEU A 161 9.60 4.14 53.59
N LYS A 162 10.52 4.87 52.96
CA LYS A 162 10.47 6.33 52.82
C LYS A 162 10.43 6.75 51.36
N GLN A 163 9.41 7.52 50.99
CA GLN A 163 9.35 8.20 49.70
C GLN A 163 10.06 9.55 49.78
N LYS A 164 11.17 9.71 49.05
CA LYS A 164 12.04 10.91 49.14
C LYS A 164 11.73 12.02 48.11
N THR A 165 10.98 11.70 47.06
CA THR A 165 10.68 12.62 45.94
C THR A 165 9.20 12.49 45.53
N SER A 166 8.78 13.14 44.43
CA SER A 166 7.41 13.13 43.87
C SER A 166 6.58 11.88 44.21
N LYS A 167 5.32 12.09 44.64
CA LYS A 167 4.39 11.03 45.02
C LYS A 167 4.15 10.06 43.83
N ILE A 168 4.80 8.91 43.89
CA ILE A 168 4.49 7.69 43.14
C ILE A 168 3.19 7.12 43.73
N GLU A 169 2.24 6.76 42.86
CA GLU A 169 0.97 6.16 43.25
C GLU A 169 1.12 4.64 43.29
N PHE A 170 1.20 4.08 44.50
CA PHE A 170 1.31 2.63 44.67
C PHE A 170 -0.06 1.96 44.51
N TYR A 171 -0.05 0.67 44.16
CA TYR A 171 -1.27 -0.13 44.21
C TYR A 171 -1.85 -0.11 45.64
N GLU A 172 -3.06 0.43 45.79
CA GLU A 172 -3.76 0.54 47.07
C GLU A 172 -4.69 -0.65 47.27
N THR A 173 -4.63 -1.27 48.44
CA THR A 173 -5.41 -2.47 48.78
C THR A 173 -6.41 -2.17 49.89
N SER A 174 -7.56 -2.86 49.89
CA SER A 174 -8.62 -2.61 50.88
C SER A 174 -8.53 -3.48 52.14
N SER A 175 -7.94 -4.68 52.04
CA SER A 175 -7.89 -5.67 53.12
C SER A 175 -6.61 -6.50 53.12
N VAL A 176 -6.27 -7.09 54.28
CA VAL A 176 -5.07 -7.91 54.50
C VAL A 176 -5.42 -9.27 55.12
N PHE A 177 -4.75 -10.32 54.67
CA PHE A 177 -4.90 -11.71 55.11
C PHE A 177 -3.60 -12.16 55.77
N LEU A 178 -3.63 -12.30 57.10
CA LEU A 178 -2.45 -12.51 57.94
C LEU A 178 -2.36 -13.93 58.48
N ASN A 179 -1.17 -14.26 59.02
CA ASN A 179 -0.99 -15.42 59.88
C ASN A 179 -1.69 -15.18 61.22
N ILE A 180 -2.01 -16.24 61.96
CA ILE A 180 -2.50 -16.12 63.34
C ILE A 180 -1.46 -15.38 64.22
N PRO A 181 -1.88 -14.55 65.19
CA PRO A 181 -0.97 -13.66 65.94
C PRO A 181 0.25 -14.37 66.54
N ILE A 182 0.07 -15.57 67.11
CA ILE A 182 1.16 -16.31 67.76
C ILE A 182 2.30 -16.71 66.80
N ILE A 183 1.98 -16.94 65.54
CA ILE A 183 2.97 -17.21 64.49
C ILE A 183 3.46 -15.89 63.88
N GLN A 184 2.54 -14.95 63.65
CA GLN A 184 2.81 -13.67 62.99
C GLN A 184 3.78 -12.78 63.79
N ASP A 185 3.64 -12.74 65.11
CA ASP A 185 4.43 -11.89 65.99
C ASP A 185 5.78 -12.52 66.36
N SER A 186 5.92 -13.84 66.18
CA SER A 186 7.17 -14.56 66.40
C SER A 186 8.19 -14.35 65.28
N SER A 187 7.76 -13.91 64.09
CA SER A 187 8.65 -13.81 62.92
C SER A 187 9.57 -12.59 62.96
N TYR A 188 10.74 -12.73 62.34
CA TYR A 188 11.69 -11.61 62.22
C TYR A 188 11.10 -10.45 61.42
N SER A 189 10.35 -10.76 60.36
CA SER A 189 9.63 -9.80 59.52
C SER A 189 8.53 -10.47 58.72
N SER A 190 7.84 -9.70 57.87
CA SER A 190 6.79 -10.16 56.96
C SER A 190 6.82 -9.42 55.61
N GLY A 191 6.43 -10.10 54.54
CA GLY A 191 6.29 -9.50 53.21
C GLY A 191 5.12 -10.06 52.41
N PHE A 192 4.49 -9.22 51.58
CA PHE A 192 3.29 -9.65 50.85
C PHE A 192 3.63 -10.59 49.67
N LEU A 193 2.67 -11.44 49.31
CA LEU A 193 2.81 -12.50 48.30
C LEU A 193 2.08 -12.22 46.97
N ASN A 194 1.37 -11.09 46.91
CA ASN A 194 0.52 -10.65 45.80
C ASN A 194 1.23 -10.65 44.44
N THR A 195 0.45 -10.94 43.40
CA THR A 195 0.86 -10.85 42.00
C THR A 195 -0.17 -10.04 41.24
N ILE A 196 0.26 -9.29 40.24
CA ILE A 196 -0.63 -8.51 39.37
C ILE A 196 -0.52 -9.10 37.96
N ARG A 197 -1.66 -9.24 37.29
CA ARG A 197 -1.74 -9.78 35.93
C ARG A 197 -1.96 -8.65 34.94
N ASP A 198 -1.32 -8.75 33.78
CA ASP A 198 -1.62 -7.89 32.63
C ASP A 198 -3.02 -8.19 32.06
N ASP A 199 -3.47 -7.37 31.10
CA ASP A 199 -4.77 -7.54 30.43
C ASP A 199 -4.92 -8.89 29.71
N ASN A 200 -3.81 -9.60 29.47
CA ASN A 200 -3.77 -10.93 28.87
C ASN A 200 -3.70 -12.05 29.93
N GLY A 201 -3.84 -11.73 31.21
CA GLY A 201 -3.80 -12.68 32.32
C GLY A 201 -2.40 -13.21 32.64
N ARG A 202 -1.35 -12.60 32.09
CA ARG A 202 0.06 -12.99 32.29
C ARG A 202 0.68 -12.18 33.42
N ILE A 203 1.65 -12.77 34.11
CA ILE A 203 2.48 -12.00 35.06
C ILE A 203 3.69 -11.48 34.28
N VAL A 204 3.78 -10.16 34.16
CA VAL A 204 4.88 -9.45 33.48
C VAL A 204 5.63 -8.55 34.45
N TYR A 205 4.89 -7.95 35.38
CA TYR A 205 5.38 -7.10 36.45
C TYR A 205 4.97 -7.69 37.80
N ALA A 206 5.86 -7.57 38.78
CA ALA A 206 5.65 -8.03 40.14
C ALA A 206 5.74 -6.86 41.12
N PRO A 207 4.73 -6.64 41.96
CA PRO A 207 4.73 -5.56 42.94
C PRO A 207 5.86 -5.77 43.96
N LEU A 208 6.68 -4.73 44.18
CA LEU A 208 7.68 -4.70 45.24
C LEU A 208 7.21 -3.92 46.46
N VAL A 209 6.36 -2.93 46.25
CA VAL A 209 5.78 -2.09 47.30
C VAL A 209 4.29 -1.90 47.00
N MET A 210 3.46 -2.13 48.01
CA MET A 210 2.02 -1.85 47.98
C MET A 210 1.65 -0.88 49.09
N GLN A 211 0.50 -0.22 48.95
CA GLN A 211 -0.04 0.70 49.95
C GLN A 211 -1.29 0.11 50.60
N TYR A 212 -1.33 0.14 51.93
CA TYR A 212 -2.49 -0.25 52.73
C TYR A 212 -2.68 0.78 53.86
N LYS A 213 -3.89 1.33 54.00
CA LYS A 213 -4.23 2.37 55.00
C LYS A 213 -3.22 3.55 55.03
N GLY A 214 -2.73 3.95 53.87
CA GLY A 214 -1.74 5.05 53.72
C GLY A 214 -0.30 4.72 54.13
N GLN A 215 -0.01 3.47 54.49
CA GLN A 215 1.34 2.97 54.80
C GLN A 215 1.86 2.07 53.67
N LEU A 216 3.18 2.02 53.50
CA LEU A 216 3.84 1.23 52.46
C LEU A 216 4.37 -0.08 53.03
N PHE A 217 4.13 -1.16 52.29
CA PHE A 217 4.49 -2.52 52.67
C PHE A 217 5.38 -3.15 51.60
N PRO A 218 6.45 -3.88 51.95
CA PRO A 218 7.32 -4.57 51.00
C PRO A 218 6.79 -5.97 50.62
N SER A 219 7.13 -6.42 49.42
CA SER A 219 6.92 -7.82 49.02
C SER A 219 7.85 -8.76 49.78
N LEU A 220 7.51 -10.06 49.82
CA LEU A 220 8.37 -11.09 50.43
C LEU A 220 9.79 -11.05 49.85
N ALA A 221 9.94 -11.00 48.52
CA ALA A 221 11.24 -10.91 47.87
C ALA A 221 12.05 -9.67 48.31
N LEU A 222 11.42 -8.49 48.37
CA LEU A 222 12.11 -7.26 48.78
C LEU A 222 12.55 -7.34 50.25
N GLU A 223 11.70 -7.89 51.12
CA GLU A 223 11.95 -7.98 52.55
C GLU A 223 13.03 -9.00 52.91
N MET A 224 13.07 -10.13 52.21
CA MET A 224 14.15 -11.11 52.35
C MET A 224 15.50 -10.48 51.99
N ILE A 225 15.58 -9.76 50.87
CA ILE A 225 16.81 -9.08 50.47
C ILE A 225 17.16 -7.96 51.46
N ARG A 226 16.18 -7.18 51.94
CA ARG A 226 16.43 -6.15 52.96
C ARG A 226 17.10 -6.73 54.20
N THR A 227 16.63 -7.90 54.61
CA THR A 227 17.13 -8.59 55.80
C THR A 227 18.56 -9.07 55.61
N ILE A 228 18.88 -9.65 54.46
CA ILE A 228 20.26 -10.09 54.12
C ILE A 228 21.24 -8.92 54.11
N TYR A 229 20.83 -7.77 53.56
CA TYR A 229 21.64 -6.54 53.57
C TYR A 229 21.58 -5.78 54.91
N SER A 230 20.84 -6.28 55.91
CA SER A 230 20.64 -5.64 57.21
C SER A 230 20.22 -4.17 57.10
N ALA A 231 19.47 -3.83 56.06
CA ALA A 231 19.11 -2.46 55.74
C ALA A 231 17.90 -2.01 56.56
N ARG A 232 18.03 -0.90 57.30
CA ARG A 232 16.94 -0.34 58.12
C ARG A 232 15.95 0.49 57.31
N GLU A 233 16.42 1.12 56.24
CA GLU A 233 15.61 2.03 55.41
C GLU A 233 15.56 1.54 53.97
N VAL A 234 14.35 1.57 53.40
CA VAL A 234 14.12 1.37 51.97
C VAL A 234 13.67 2.70 51.39
N ASN A 235 14.48 3.26 50.49
CA ASN A 235 14.27 4.58 49.95
C ASN A 235 13.66 4.50 48.56
N ILE A 236 12.49 5.11 48.37
CA ILE A 236 11.82 5.17 47.07
C ILE A 236 12.00 6.57 46.50
N PHE A 237 12.52 6.67 45.29
CA PHE A 237 12.78 7.96 44.64
C PHE A 237 12.71 7.88 43.13
N LYS A 238 12.54 9.05 42.51
CA LYS A 238 12.56 9.25 41.07
C LYS A 238 13.82 10.00 40.66
N ASP A 239 14.47 9.54 39.60
CA ASP A 239 15.61 10.23 38.99
C ASP A 239 15.48 10.33 37.46
N SER A 240 16.58 10.68 36.76
CA SER A 240 16.59 10.82 35.30
C SER A 240 16.36 9.51 34.53
N LYS A 241 16.51 8.35 35.18
CA LYS A 241 16.33 7.03 34.58
C LYS A 241 14.96 6.40 34.90
N GLY A 242 14.21 6.96 35.85
CA GLY A 242 12.88 6.47 36.21
C GLY A 242 12.64 6.42 37.72
N ASN A 243 11.65 5.63 38.13
CA ASN A 243 11.35 5.37 39.53
C ASN A 243 12.20 4.20 40.02
N HIS A 244 12.68 4.29 41.27
CA HIS A 244 13.56 3.28 41.83
C HIS A 244 13.28 3.05 43.31
N VAL A 245 13.44 1.80 43.72
CA VAL A 245 13.61 1.38 45.12
C VAL A 245 15.09 1.20 45.38
N LYS A 246 15.66 1.96 46.33
CA LYS A 246 17.04 1.77 46.79
C LYS A 246 17.07 1.11 48.14
N LEU A 247 17.83 0.03 48.20
CA LEU A 247 18.08 -0.80 49.35
C LEU A 247 19.58 -1.00 49.48
N ALA A 248 20.19 -0.48 50.56
CA ALA A 248 21.65 -0.41 50.69
C ALA A 248 22.29 0.20 49.41
N ASP A 249 23.14 -0.57 48.72
CA ASP A 249 23.79 -0.19 47.46
C ASP A 249 23.04 -0.68 46.21
N ILE A 250 21.98 -1.48 46.38
CA ILE A 250 21.15 -1.98 45.29
C ILE A 250 20.12 -0.92 44.90
N LYS A 251 19.94 -0.75 43.60
CA LYS A 251 18.95 0.14 43.01
C LYS A 251 18.07 -0.63 42.04
N ILE A 252 16.82 -0.84 42.45
CA ILE A 252 15.84 -1.65 41.73
C ILE A 252 14.92 -0.70 40.94
N PRO A 253 14.86 -0.78 39.62
CA PRO A 253 13.91 0.00 38.83
C PRO A 253 12.48 -0.50 39.05
N ILE A 254 11.56 0.43 39.22
CA ILE A 254 10.12 0.17 39.36
C ILE A 254 9.33 1.03 38.37
N ASP A 255 8.12 0.60 38.06
CA ASP A 255 7.15 1.37 37.29
C ASP A 255 6.49 2.47 38.14
N ASN A 256 5.38 3.02 37.66
CA ASN A 256 4.62 4.04 38.41
C ASN A 256 3.75 3.45 39.52
N THR A 257 3.57 2.13 39.60
CA THR A 257 2.73 1.42 40.58
C THR A 257 3.53 0.80 41.74
N GLY A 258 4.87 0.83 41.66
CA GLY A 258 5.75 0.18 42.62
C GLY A 258 6.13 -1.25 42.25
N SER A 259 5.89 -1.66 41.00
CA SER A 259 6.17 -2.98 40.46
C SER A 259 7.47 -3.01 39.67
N MET A 260 8.21 -4.11 39.74
CA MET A 260 9.35 -4.37 38.86
C MET A 260 8.95 -5.25 37.68
N TYR A 261 9.56 -5.07 36.52
CA TYR A 261 9.46 -6.05 35.45
C TYR A 261 10.27 -7.29 35.80
N VAL A 262 9.63 -8.46 35.71
CA VAL A 262 10.30 -9.72 36.01
C VAL A 262 11.06 -10.18 34.77
N ASN A 263 12.38 -10.26 34.90
CA ASN A 263 13.26 -10.84 33.91
C ASN A 263 13.29 -12.36 34.09
N TYR A 264 12.27 -13.03 33.53
CA TYR A 264 12.11 -14.48 33.63
C TYR A 264 13.32 -15.25 33.09
N MET A 265 13.77 -16.22 33.88
CA MET A 265 14.86 -17.11 33.51
C MET A 265 14.42 -18.23 32.56
N SER A 266 15.37 -18.77 31.80
CA SER A 266 15.13 -19.83 30.79
C SER A 266 14.61 -21.13 31.40
N PRO A 267 13.75 -21.94 30.72
CA PRO A 267 13.21 -23.18 31.27
C PRO A 267 14.28 -24.29 31.31
N LYS A 268 15.45 -24.05 30.71
CA LYS A 268 16.61 -24.96 30.76
C LYS A 268 17.42 -24.83 32.05
N ASN A 269 17.20 -23.76 32.83
CA ASN A 269 17.78 -23.62 34.15
C ASN A 269 16.74 -24.07 35.18
N ASP A 270 16.88 -25.30 35.64
CA ASP A 270 16.15 -25.76 36.80
C ASP A 270 16.63 -24.95 38.01
N PHE A 271 15.71 -24.18 38.60
CA PHE A 271 15.88 -23.71 39.97
C PHE A 271 16.22 -24.90 40.86
N VAL A 272 16.90 -24.67 41.97
CA VAL A 272 17.22 -25.78 42.88
C VAL A 272 16.00 -26.05 43.75
N HIS A 273 15.23 -27.07 43.40
CA HIS A 273 14.12 -27.57 44.19
C HIS A 273 14.55 -28.79 45.00
N ILE A 274 14.24 -28.78 46.29
CA ILE A 274 14.48 -29.90 47.21
C ILE A 274 13.14 -30.25 47.84
N SER A 275 12.70 -31.50 47.69
CA SER A 275 11.45 -31.96 48.28
C SER A 275 11.49 -31.79 49.81
N ALA A 276 10.44 -31.21 50.38
CA ALA A 276 10.34 -30.97 51.83
C ALA A 276 10.48 -32.27 52.65
N VAL A 277 10.02 -33.40 52.11
CA VAL A 277 10.20 -34.71 52.77
C VAL A 277 11.66 -35.16 52.88
N ASP A 278 12.52 -34.80 51.92
CA ASP A 278 13.95 -35.14 52.02
C ASP A 278 14.63 -34.36 53.15
N ILE A 279 14.17 -33.13 53.42
CA ILE A 279 14.61 -32.33 54.57
C ILE A 279 14.05 -32.89 55.88
N LEU A 280 12.77 -33.29 55.91
CA LEU A 280 12.14 -33.91 57.09
C LEU A 280 12.84 -35.22 57.49
N ASN A 281 13.14 -36.07 56.52
CA ASN A 281 13.78 -37.38 56.74
C ASN A 281 15.29 -37.27 56.99
N LYS A 282 15.88 -36.06 56.97
CA LYS A 282 17.32 -35.83 57.02
C LYS A 282 18.10 -36.66 55.97
N ASN A 283 17.49 -36.88 54.80
CA ASN A 283 18.06 -37.67 53.71
C ASN A 283 19.01 -36.80 52.87
N PHE A 284 20.12 -36.38 53.50
CA PHE A 284 21.13 -35.54 52.88
C PHE A 284 22.11 -36.40 52.08
N ASN A 285 21.81 -36.69 50.81
CA ASN A 285 22.88 -37.12 49.91
C ASN A 285 23.96 -36.03 49.90
N ASN A 286 25.24 -36.41 50.02
CA ASN A 286 26.43 -35.54 50.25
C ASN A 286 26.64 -34.37 49.26
N PHE A 287 25.75 -34.17 48.27
CA PHE A 287 25.79 -33.09 47.30
C PHE A 287 24.86 -31.90 47.64
N LEU A 288 23.88 -32.06 48.56
CA LEU A 288 22.84 -31.05 48.85
C LEU A 288 23.17 -30.08 50.00
N LEU A 289 24.01 -30.47 50.96
CA LEU A 289 24.36 -29.63 52.12
C LEU A 289 25.11 -28.35 51.72
N SER A 290 26.01 -28.47 50.73
CA SER A 290 26.71 -27.31 50.14
C SER A 290 25.79 -26.38 49.35
N ASP A 291 24.60 -26.84 48.97
CA ASP A 291 23.67 -26.05 48.18
C ASP A 291 22.74 -25.18 49.01
N ILE A 292 22.57 -25.43 50.31
CA ILE A 292 21.67 -24.65 51.19
C ILE A 292 22.44 -23.66 52.07
N ALA A 293 23.64 -24.05 52.53
CA ALA A 293 24.45 -23.22 53.41
C ALA A 293 24.73 -21.85 52.78
N SER A 294 24.47 -20.77 53.52
CA SER A 294 24.63 -19.38 53.05
C SER A 294 23.79 -19.00 51.82
N LYS A 295 22.72 -19.74 51.51
CA LYS A 295 21.76 -19.41 50.44
C LYS A 295 20.45 -18.92 51.02
N ILE A 296 19.63 -18.31 50.17
CA ILE A 296 18.27 -17.90 50.50
C ILE A 296 17.37 -19.11 50.34
N VAL A 297 16.58 -19.44 51.36
CA VAL A 297 15.63 -20.55 51.31
C VAL A 297 14.21 -20.01 51.18
N LEU A 298 13.47 -20.50 50.20
CA LEU A 298 12.03 -20.28 50.06
C LEU A 298 11.29 -21.58 50.33
N VAL A 299 10.33 -21.54 51.23
CA VAL A 299 9.44 -22.68 51.54
C VAL A 299 8.08 -22.42 50.92
N GLY A 300 7.59 -23.35 50.11
CA GLY A 300 6.26 -23.28 49.49
C GLY A 300 5.91 -24.57 48.76
N SER A 301 4.88 -24.54 47.91
CA SER A 301 4.35 -25.75 47.27
C SER A 301 4.22 -25.62 45.75
N ASN A 302 4.73 -26.63 45.04
CA ASN A 302 4.48 -26.90 43.63
C ASN A 302 3.66 -28.18 43.39
N ALA A 303 3.14 -28.80 44.46
CA ALA A 303 2.31 -29.98 44.34
C ALA A 303 1.04 -29.75 43.50
N THR A 304 0.65 -30.82 42.80
CA THR A 304 -0.52 -30.86 41.94
C THR A 304 -1.78 -30.67 42.79
N GLY A 305 -2.60 -29.67 42.44
CA GLY A 305 -3.85 -29.35 43.15
C GLY A 305 -3.71 -28.33 44.29
N ILE A 306 -2.50 -27.89 44.62
CA ILE A 306 -2.24 -26.83 45.63
C ILE A 306 -1.63 -25.59 44.97
N SER A 307 -0.67 -25.78 44.06
CA SER A 307 0.04 -24.67 43.45
C SER A 307 -0.78 -23.94 42.38
N GLN A 308 -0.56 -22.63 42.27
CA GLN A 308 -1.12 -21.79 41.23
C GLN A 308 -0.09 -21.58 40.13
N PHE A 309 -0.31 -22.18 38.97
CA PHE A 309 0.49 -21.94 37.77
C PHE A 309 -0.12 -20.81 36.96
N THR A 310 0.72 -19.86 36.55
CA THR A 310 0.27 -18.70 35.76
C THR A 310 1.10 -18.59 34.49
N PRO A 311 0.48 -18.24 33.35
CA PRO A 311 1.24 -17.94 32.15
C PRO A 311 2.09 -16.69 32.33
N THR A 312 3.26 -16.71 31.72
CA THR A 312 4.19 -15.58 31.61
C THR A 312 4.53 -15.37 30.14
N PRO A 313 5.13 -14.23 29.73
CA PRO A 313 5.60 -14.01 28.36
C PRO A 313 6.57 -15.08 27.82
N PHE A 314 7.08 -15.93 28.72
CA PHE A 314 8.18 -16.85 28.46
C PHE A 314 7.81 -18.33 28.62
N ASN A 315 7.03 -18.67 29.65
CA ASN A 315 6.55 -20.03 29.91
C ASN A 315 5.07 -20.00 30.31
N THR A 316 4.29 -20.94 29.78
CA THR A 316 2.86 -21.08 30.04
C THR A 316 2.56 -21.63 31.45
N HIS A 317 3.55 -22.22 32.13
CA HIS A 317 3.41 -22.85 33.44
C HIS A 317 4.58 -22.46 34.36
N ILE A 318 4.54 -21.26 34.94
CA ILE A 318 5.45 -20.86 36.04
C ILE A 318 4.67 -20.92 37.35
N SER A 319 5.25 -21.56 38.37
CA SER A 319 4.67 -21.59 39.70
C SER A 319 4.83 -20.24 40.42
N ALA A 320 3.95 -19.95 41.36
CA ALA A 320 4.02 -18.70 42.10
C ALA A 320 5.27 -18.60 43.03
N ILE A 321 5.88 -19.73 43.41
CA ILE A 321 7.15 -19.73 44.15
C ILE A 321 8.34 -19.44 43.21
N ASP A 322 8.35 -20.00 42.01
CA ASP A 322 9.39 -19.71 41.02
C ASP A 322 9.38 -18.23 40.61
N MET A 323 8.21 -17.59 40.62
CA MET A 323 8.10 -16.14 40.43
C MET A 323 8.89 -15.38 41.51
N GLN A 324 8.77 -15.77 42.78
CA GLN A 324 9.54 -15.14 43.87
C GLN A 324 11.04 -15.40 43.71
N VAL A 325 11.44 -16.60 43.28
CA VAL A 325 12.84 -16.91 42.95
C VAL A 325 13.37 -15.96 41.86
N ASN A 326 12.62 -15.77 40.77
CA ASN A 326 12.98 -14.84 39.70
C ASN A 326 13.15 -13.40 40.23
N MET A 327 12.23 -12.92 41.07
CA MET A 327 12.33 -11.58 41.66
C MET A 327 13.61 -11.43 42.50
N ILE A 328 13.89 -12.37 43.39
CA ILE A 328 15.06 -12.32 44.27
C ILE A 328 16.35 -12.33 43.45
N GLU A 329 16.46 -13.25 42.50
CA GLU A 329 17.66 -13.37 41.68
C GLU A 329 17.84 -12.20 40.69
N ASN A 330 16.75 -11.61 40.19
CA ASN A 330 16.83 -10.38 39.39
C ASN A 330 17.43 -9.22 40.21
N ILE A 331 17.03 -9.09 41.48
CA ILE A 331 17.53 -8.07 42.40
C ILE A 331 19.00 -8.32 42.77
N LEU A 332 19.34 -9.56 43.17
CA LEU A 332 20.72 -9.91 43.53
C LEU A 332 21.68 -9.85 42.34
N GLY A 333 21.21 -10.26 41.16
CA GLY A 333 21.98 -10.27 39.92
C GLY A 333 22.05 -8.92 39.20
N ASN A 334 21.38 -7.87 39.70
CA ASN A 334 21.20 -6.59 39.01
C ASN A 334 20.71 -6.75 37.55
N SER A 335 19.81 -7.71 37.33
CA SER A 335 19.31 -8.10 36.01
C SER A 335 17.88 -7.64 35.85
N TYR A 336 17.71 -6.38 35.44
CA TYR A 336 16.41 -5.73 35.38
C TYR A 336 15.93 -5.51 33.96
N LEU A 337 14.61 -5.56 33.78
CA LEU A 337 13.95 -5.04 32.59
C LEU A 337 13.32 -3.70 32.92
N VAL A 338 13.47 -2.72 32.03
CA VAL A 338 13.06 -1.34 32.30
C VAL A 338 12.43 -0.74 31.06
N LYS A 339 11.32 -0.03 31.25
CA LYS A 339 10.75 0.87 30.25
C LYS A 339 11.43 2.24 30.35
N PRO A 340 12.31 2.63 29.41
CA PRO A 340 13.15 3.81 29.58
C PRO A 340 12.36 5.12 29.42
N VAL A 341 12.64 6.13 30.26
CA VAL A 341 11.95 7.44 30.21
C VAL A 341 12.12 8.16 28.86
N TRP A 342 13.17 7.84 28.10
CA TRP A 342 13.47 8.42 26.80
C TRP A 342 12.79 7.70 25.62
N GLU A 343 12.10 6.59 25.86
CA GLU A 343 11.47 5.73 24.85
C GLU A 343 10.65 6.51 23.82
N ASN A 344 9.71 7.35 24.27
CA ASN A 344 8.84 8.10 23.38
C ASN A 344 9.63 9.02 22.44
N LYS A 345 10.69 9.67 22.93
CA LYS A 345 11.55 10.52 22.11
C LYS A 345 12.33 9.69 21.09
N PHE A 346 12.86 8.55 21.52
CA PHE A 346 13.57 7.63 20.65
C PHE A 346 12.68 7.11 19.52
N ASN A 347 11.46 6.64 19.85
CA ASN A 347 10.48 6.14 18.88
C ASN A 347 10.05 7.20 17.87
N ILE A 348 9.82 8.45 18.31
CA ILE A 348 9.51 9.57 17.40
C ILE A 348 10.67 9.83 16.44
N ILE A 349 11.90 9.91 16.95
CA ILE A 349 13.08 10.16 16.11
C ILE A 349 13.30 9.01 15.12
N ALA A 350 13.20 7.76 15.56
CA ALA A 350 13.31 6.58 14.71
C ALA A 350 12.24 6.59 13.61
N SER A 351 10.99 6.92 13.95
CA SER A 351 9.88 7.00 13.00
C SER A 351 10.12 8.08 11.93
N ILE A 352 10.64 9.25 12.32
CA ILE A 352 11.01 10.32 11.38
C ILE A 352 12.10 9.84 10.43
N ILE A 353 13.18 9.25 10.95
CA ILE A 353 14.32 8.77 10.14
C ILE A 353 13.87 7.68 9.15
N ILE A 354 13.08 6.71 9.61
CA ILE A 354 12.59 5.61 8.78
C ILE A 354 11.64 6.13 7.69
N SER A 355 10.70 7.01 8.04
CA SER A 355 9.84 7.68 7.06
C SER A 355 10.67 8.45 6.04
N MET A 356 11.71 9.15 6.50
CA MET A 356 12.61 9.92 5.65
C MET A 356 13.27 9.01 4.60
N LEU A 357 13.86 7.89 5.05
CA LEU A 357 14.52 6.89 4.20
C LEU A 357 13.56 6.28 3.16
N ILE A 358 12.41 5.76 3.60
CA ILE A 358 11.44 5.10 2.71
C ILE A 358 10.92 6.08 1.65
N LEU A 359 10.58 7.30 2.05
CA LEU A 359 10.00 8.30 1.14
C LEU A 359 11.04 8.89 0.18
N THR A 360 12.32 8.97 0.56
CA THR A 360 13.37 9.37 -0.40
C THR A 360 13.57 8.34 -1.50
N SER A 361 13.40 7.04 -1.19
CA SER A 361 13.56 5.97 -2.18
C SER A 361 12.51 5.99 -3.31
N ILE A 362 11.38 6.68 -3.12
CA ILE A 362 10.37 6.93 -4.17
C ILE A 362 10.97 7.69 -5.36
N PHE A 363 11.88 8.64 -5.11
CA PHE A 363 12.37 9.55 -6.15
C PHE A 363 13.53 8.97 -6.96
N TYR A 364 14.42 8.26 -6.29
CA TYR A 364 15.66 7.75 -6.89
C TYR A 364 15.55 6.29 -7.33
N GLY A 365 14.43 5.64 -7.01
CA GLY A 365 14.30 4.19 -7.08
C GLY A 365 13.04 3.71 -7.80
N SER A 366 13.06 2.44 -8.17
CA SER A 366 11.87 1.71 -8.59
C SER A 366 11.05 1.27 -7.38
N ALA A 367 9.79 0.85 -7.60
CA ALA A 367 8.96 0.27 -6.54
C ALA A 367 9.64 -0.92 -5.83
N LEU A 368 10.43 -1.72 -6.56
CA LEU A 368 11.21 -2.81 -5.97
C LEU A 368 12.28 -2.30 -5.00
N SER A 369 13.02 -1.25 -5.38
CA SER A 369 14.03 -0.68 -4.49
C SER A 369 13.41 -0.08 -3.22
N ASN A 370 12.23 0.53 -3.34
CA ASN A 370 11.49 1.06 -2.19
C ASN A 370 11.04 -0.05 -1.23
N PHE A 371 10.55 -1.15 -1.78
CA PHE A 371 10.23 -2.35 -1.01
C PHE A 371 11.46 -2.89 -0.26
N LEU A 372 12.61 -2.98 -0.94
CA LEU A 372 13.87 -3.44 -0.32
C LEU A 372 14.36 -2.50 0.79
N VAL A 373 14.24 -1.18 0.62
CA VAL A 373 14.57 -0.20 1.68
C VAL A 373 13.64 -0.35 2.88
N SER A 374 12.34 -0.54 2.64
CA SER A 374 11.35 -0.74 3.71
C SER A 374 11.62 -2.05 4.48
N LEU A 375 11.90 -3.14 3.76
CA LEU A 375 12.26 -4.43 4.35
C LEU A 375 13.56 -4.34 5.16
N SER A 376 14.58 -3.69 4.60
CA SER A 376 15.86 -3.47 5.30
C SER A 376 15.66 -2.65 6.57
N SER A 377 14.81 -1.62 6.54
CA SER A 377 14.49 -0.78 7.71
C SER A 377 13.80 -1.60 8.81
N ALA A 378 12.88 -2.50 8.45
CA ALA A 378 12.22 -3.41 9.40
C ALA A 378 13.22 -4.38 10.05
N VAL A 379 14.09 -5.00 9.24
CA VAL A 379 15.12 -5.93 9.72
C VAL A 379 16.12 -5.23 10.64
N ILE A 380 16.61 -4.05 10.25
CA ILE A 380 17.52 -3.25 11.07
C ILE A 380 16.85 -2.86 12.40
N SER A 381 15.61 -2.39 12.36
CA SER A 381 14.86 -2.01 13.57
C SER A 381 14.72 -3.20 14.52
N TYR A 382 14.38 -4.39 14.02
CA TYR A 382 14.31 -5.61 14.81
C TYR A 382 15.64 -5.90 15.54
N PHE A 383 16.77 -5.86 14.82
CA PHE A 383 18.08 -6.12 15.43
C PHE A 383 18.49 -5.05 16.45
N VAL A 384 18.18 -3.78 16.18
CA VAL A 384 18.43 -2.68 17.12
C VAL A 384 17.62 -2.86 18.40
N PHE A 385 16.32 -3.11 18.30
CA PHE A 385 15.46 -3.33 19.48
C PHE A 385 15.86 -4.58 20.26
N LYS A 386 16.15 -5.69 19.56
CA LYS A 386 16.63 -6.90 20.19
C LYS A 386 17.95 -6.67 20.95
N HIS A 387 18.89 -5.95 20.34
CA HIS A 387 20.16 -5.62 20.99
C HIS A 387 19.96 -4.75 22.25
N LEU A 388 19.08 -3.74 22.18
CA LEU A 388 18.73 -2.91 23.34
C LEU A 388 18.09 -3.74 24.48
N PHE A 389 17.28 -4.74 24.11
CA PHE A 389 16.65 -5.65 25.06
C PHE A 389 17.66 -6.63 25.70
N ASP A 390 18.55 -7.24 24.93
CA ASP A 390 19.46 -8.29 25.43
C ASP A 390 20.65 -7.74 26.24
N GLU A 391 21.22 -6.61 25.82
CA GLU A 391 22.38 -6.00 26.47
C GLU A 391 21.99 -5.09 27.63
N TYR A 392 20.93 -4.28 27.46
CA TYR A 392 20.56 -3.24 28.43
C TYR A 392 19.25 -3.51 29.17
N GLY A 393 18.49 -4.54 28.80
CA GLY A 393 17.20 -4.83 29.43
C GLY A 393 16.10 -3.82 29.10
N TYR A 394 16.25 -3.03 28.03
CA TYR A 394 15.25 -2.02 27.68
C TYR A 394 14.06 -2.64 26.95
N MET A 395 12.89 -2.52 27.56
CA MET A 395 11.59 -2.88 26.97
C MET A 395 11.03 -1.66 26.26
N ILE A 396 11.40 -1.50 24.99
CA ILE A 396 10.88 -0.42 24.13
C ILE A 396 9.67 -0.93 23.36
N ASP A 397 8.59 -0.16 23.40
CA ASP A 397 7.40 -0.40 22.58
C ASP A 397 7.75 -0.23 21.09
N THR A 398 7.65 -1.34 20.36
CA THR A 398 8.01 -1.41 18.93
C THR A 398 6.88 -0.96 18.00
N THR A 399 5.68 -0.72 18.54
CA THR A 399 4.46 -0.41 17.80
C THR A 399 4.64 0.81 16.88
N TYR A 400 5.19 1.91 17.41
CA TYR A 400 5.43 3.16 16.67
C TYR A 400 6.22 2.94 15.37
N VAL A 401 7.28 2.14 15.44
CA VAL A 401 8.17 1.89 14.30
C VAL A 401 7.51 0.97 13.28
N ILE A 402 6.80 -0.07 13.74
CA ILE A 402 6.08 -1.00 12.85
C ILE A 402 4.98 -0.25 12.09
N GLU A 403 4.16 0.53 12.77
CA GLU A 403 3.11 1.36 12.15
C GLU A 403 3.69 2.33 11.12
N THR A 404 4.80 2.99 11.49
CA THR A 404 5.47 3.94 10.60
C THR A 404 5.94 3.27 9.32
N ILE A 405 6.57 2.09 9.41
CA ILE A 405 7.02 1.34 8.23
C ILE A 405 5.84 0.96 7.34
N ILE A 406 4.77 0.43 7.94
CA ILE A 406 3.56 0.02 7.19
C ILE A 406 2.95 1.23 6.49
N LEU A 407 2.71 2.32 7.21
CA LEU A 407 2.08 3.52 6.67
C LEU A 407 2.96 4.17 5.59
N ALA A 408 4.27 4.30 5.81
CA ALA A 408 5.20 4.83 4.82
C ALA A 408 5.23 3.96 3.55
N LEU A 409 5.20 2.63 3.69
CA LEU A 409 5.13 1.69 2.58
C LEU A 409 3.80 1.82 1.81
N THR A 410 2.67 1.93 2.51
CA THR A 410 1.36 2.13 1.86
C THR A 410 1.32 3.43 1.07
N VAL A 411 1.76 4.54 1.66
CA VAL A 411 1.80 5.84 0.99
C VAL A 411 2.76 5.80 -0.21
N SER A 412 3.89 5.12 -0.08
CA SER A 412 4.85 4.90 -1.16
C SER A 412 4.25 4.14 -2.35
N ILE A 413 3.56 3.03 -2.09
CA ILE A 413 2.91 2.23 -3.14
C ILE A 413 1.88 3.07 -3.89
N ILE A 414 1.06 3.84 -3.16
CA ILE A 414 0.07 4.75 -3.77
C ILE A 414 0.76 5.81 -4.62
N ALA A 415 1.84 6.41 -4.13
CA ALA A 415 2.61 7.42 -4.85
C ALA A 415 3.19 6.87 -6.16
N HIS A 416 3.83 5.70 -6.13
CA HIS A 416 4.34 5.03 -7.33
C HIS A 416 3.23 4.70 -8.32
N PHE A 417 2.08 4.22 -7.84
CA PHE A 417 0.94 3.92 -8.71
C PHE A 417 0.40 5.17 -9.42
N LEU A 418 0.25 6.27 -8.69
CA LEU A 418 -0.21 7.54 -9.25
C LEU A 418 0.80 8.12 -10.25
N GLN A 419 2.10 8.04 -9.96
CA GLN A 419 3.16 8.48 -10.87
C GLN A 419 3.14 7.66 -12.17
N ASN A 420 3.10 6.33 -12.06
CA ASN A 420 3.02 5.45 -13.23
C ASN A 420 1.78 5.73 -14.09
N LYS A 421 0.64 6.03 -13.47
CA LYS A 421 -0.58 6.42 -14.19
C LYS A 421 -0.43 7.75 -14.91
N TYR A 422 0.13 8.76 -14.24
CA TYR A 422 0.34 10.08 -14.82
C TYR A 422 1.29 10.02 -16.02
N ASP A 423 2.38 9.27 -15.89
CA ASP A 423 3.35 9.08 -16.96
C ASP A 423 2.72 8.36 -18.16
N MET A 424 1.88 7.34 -17.91
CA MET A 424 1.14 6.64 -18.97
C MET A 424 0.18 7.57 -19.72
N ILE A 425 -0.57 8.43 -19.02
CA ILE A 425 -1.49 9.39 -19.66
C ILE A 425 -0.71 10.38 -20.54
N ASN A 426 0.42 10.89 -20.06
CA ASN A 426 1.25 11.82 -20.83
C ASN A 426 1.89 11.16 -22.06
N ILE A 427 2.36 9.92 -21.93
CA ILE A 427 2.90 9.15 -23.06
C ILE A 427 1.79 8.92 -24.10
N LYS A 428 0.60 8.47 -23.68
CA LYS A 428 -0.55 8.32 -24.57
C LYS A 428 -0.92 9.62 -25.27
N GLY A 429 -0.98 10.74 -24.55
CA GLY A 429 -1.28 12.06 -25.14
C GLY A 429 -0.26 12.47 -26.21
N LYS A 430 1.05 12.27 -25.96
CA LYS A 430 2.12 12.56 -26.93
C LYS A 430 2.15 11.60 -28.11
N PHE A 431 1.62 10.38 -27.95
CA PHE A 431 1.50 9.41 -29.02
C PHE A 431 0.26 9.68 -29.88
N ALA A 432 -0.88 10.02 -29.26
CA ALA A 432 -2.12 10.43 -29.94
C ALA A 432 -2.01 11.71 -30.76
N SER A 433 -1.00 12.56 -30.53
CA SER A 433 -0.72 13.70 -31.39
C SER A 433 0.08 13.32 -32.65
N LYS A 434 0.64 12.10 -32.71
CA LYS A 434 1.44 11.59 -33.83
C LYS A 434 0.71 10.56 -34.67
N VAL A 435 -0.26 9.87 -34.08
CA VAL A 435 -1.19 8.96 -34.75
C VAL A 435 -2.60 9.33 -34.27
N SER A 436 -3.61 9.27 -35.14
CA SER A 436 -4.98 9.59 -34.73
C SER A 436 -5.37 8.79 -33.46
N LYS A 437 -6.20 9.36 -32.58
CA LYS A 437 -6.62 8.68 -31.34
C LYS A 437 -7.18 7.28 -31.61
N GLN A 438 -7.92 7.12 -32.71
CA GLN A 438 -8.50 5.84 -33.12
C GLN A 438 -7.42 4.80 -33.45
N VAL A 439 -6.36 5.21 -34.17
CA VAL A 439 -5.23 4.34 -34.51
C VAL A 439 -4.41 4.01 -33.25
N MET A 440 -4.18 4.96 -32.35
CA MET A 440 -3.51 4.68 -31.08
C MET A 440 -4.27 3.62 -30.26
N ASP A 441 -5.58 3.77 -30.12
CA ASP A 441 -6.40 2.85 -29.33
C ASP A 441 -6.39 1.44 -29.96
N ASP A 442 -6.50 1.32 -31.30
CA ASP A 442 -6.37 0.04 -32.02
C ASP A 442 -4.99 -0.61 -31.85
N LEU A 443 -3.90 0.17 -31.91
CA LEU A 443 -2.52 -0.29 -31.69
C LEU A 443 -2.28 -0.75 -30.24
N LEU A 444 -2.86 -0.06 -29.26
CA LEU A 444 -2.77 -0.46 -27.84
C LEU A 444 -3.57 -1.73 -27.56
N ASP A 445 -4.71 -1.92 -28.23
CA ASP A 445 -5.51 -3.14 -28.09
C ASP A 445 -4.88 -4.34 -28.80
N THR A 446 -4.30 -4.15 -29.99
CA THR A 446 -3.59 -5.20 -30.73
C THR A 446 -2.25 -5.56 -30.09
N SER A 447 -1.47 -4.60 -29.56
CA SER A 447 -0.23 -4.91 -28.84
C SER A 447 -0.45 -5.71 -27.55
N ASN A 448 -1.59 -5.55 -26.88
CA ASN A 448 -2.00 -6.39 -25.76
C ASN A 448 -2.40 -7.82 -26.20
N ARG A 449 -2.78 -8.01 -27.47
CA ARG A 449 -3.09 -9.30 -28.09
C ARG A 449 -1.90 -9.76 -28.92
N LYS A 450 -0.88 -10.31 -28.26
CA LYS A 450 0.32 -10.89 -28.91
C LYS A 450 -0.04 -11.67 -30.18
N GLY A 451 0.37 -11.16 -31.34
CA GLY A 451 0.34 -11.87 -32.63
C GLY A 451 -0.59 -11.33 -33.71
N ASP A 452 -1.33 -10.24 -33.48
CA ASP A 452 -2.30 -9.72 -34.46
C ASP A 452 -1.93 -8.35 -35.06
N THR A 453 -0.67 -8.16 -35.45
CA THR A 453 -0.24 -7.10 -36.38
C THR A 453 -0.62 -7.45 -37.82
N SER A 454 -1.70 -8.21 -38.04
CA SER A 454 -2.11 -8.65 -39.36
C SER A 454 -2.83 -7.52 -40.08
N THR A 455 -2.36 -7.19 -41.29
CA THR A 455 -3.04 -6.25 -42.18
C THR A 455 -4.45 -6.77 -42.49
N LYS A 456 -5.47 -5.96 -42.24
CA LYS A 456 -6.87 -6.32 -42.45
C LYS A 456 -7.32 -5.80 -43.80
N ARG A 457 -7.95 -6.65 -44.61
CA ARG A 457 -8.66 -6.20 -45.81
C ARG A 457 -10.00 -5.59 -45.37
N LYS A 458 -10.23 -4.32 -45.71
CA LYS A 458 -11.46 -3.59 -45.38
C LYS A 458 -11.98 -2.84 -46.61
N HIS A 459 -13.31 -2.75 -46.68
CA HIS A 459 -14.01 -1.83 -47.56
C HIS A 459 -13.96 -0.43 -46.97
N ILE A 460 -13.29 0.52 -47.61
CA ILE A 460 -13.09 1.87 -47.06
C ILE A 460 -13.38 2.95 -48.11
N THR A 461 -13.77 4.13 -47.65
CA THR A 461 -13.79 5.35 -48.47
C THR A 461 -12.51 6.12 -48.23
N ILE A 462 -11.78 6.43 -49.30
CA ILE A 462 -10.49 7.11 -49.25
C ILE A 462 -10.68 8.51 -49.82
N PHE A 463 -9.98 9.47 -49.23
CA PHE A 463 -10.01 10.89 -49.58
C PHE A 463 -8.58 11.38 -49.78
N PHE A 464 -8.37 12.12 -50.86
CA PHE A 464 -7.19 12.93 -51.08
C PHE A 464 -7.61 14.36 -51.34
N SER A 465 -6.96 15.31 -50.69
CA SER A 465 -7.04 16.73 -51.07
C SER A 465 -5.68 17.32 -51.32
N ASP A 466 -5.60 18.35 -52.17
CA ASP A 466 -4.38 19.08 -52.53
C ASP A 466 -4.70 20.58 -52.73
N ILE A 467 -3.75 21.47 -52.43
CA ILE A 467 -3.95 22.91 -52.59
C ILE A 467 -3.62 23.33 -54.03
N LYS A 468 -4.59 23.95 -54.71
CA LYS A 468 -4.42 24.47 -56.07
C LYS A 468 -3.32 25.54 -56.10
N GLY A 469 -2.22 25.21 -56.76
CA GLY A 469 -1.12 26.15 -57.00
C GLY A 469 -0.28 26.45 -55.76
N PHE A 470 -0.21 25.52 -54.80
CA PHE A 470 0.53 25.66 -53.55
C PHE A 470 1.94 26.25 -53.71
N THR A 471 2.74 25.76 -54.67
CA THR A 471 4.08 26.30 -54.93
C THR A 471 4.09 27.81 -55.19
N LYS A 472 3.10 28.32 -55.94
CA LYS A 472 2.99 29.76 -56.21
C LYS A 472 2.51 30.54 -54.98
N ILE A 473 1.79 29.89 -54.07
CA ILE A 473 1.33 30.50 -52.82
C ILE A 473 2.50 30.63 -51.85
N THR A 474 3.32 29.58 -51.71
CA THR A 474 4.46 29.59 -50.79
C THR A 474 5.58 30.51 -51.25
N GLU A 475 5.81 30.67 -52.56
CA GLU A 475 6.75 31.65 -53.12
C GLU A 475 6.38 33.11 -52.85
N LYS A 476 5.11 33.40 -52.51
CA LYS A 476 4.64 34.76 -52.20
C LYS A 476 4.77 35.15 -50.73
N ILE A 477 5.06 34.19 -49.85
CA ILE A 477 5.12 34.41 -48.40
C ILE A 477 6.59 34.30 -47.96
N ASP A 478 7.25 35.45 -47.79
CA ASP A 478 8.69 35.50 -47.46
C ASP A 478 9.00 35.15 -45.99
N ASP A 479 8.06 35.37 -45.07
CA ASP A 479 8.25 35.13 -43.63
C ASP A 479 7.92 33.66 -43.25
N PRO A 480 8.89 32.86 -42.77
CA PRO A 480 8.68 31.46 -42.40
C PRO A 480 7.63 31.25 -41.29
N ASP A 481 7.51 32.19 -40.35
CA ASP A 481 6.55 32.08 -39.24
C ASP A 481 5.11 32.29 -39.74
N ASN A 482 4.90 33.28 -40.61
CA ASN A 482 3.62 33.52 -41.27
C ASN A 482 3.23 32.37 -42.21
N LEU A 483 4.18 31.82 -42.99
CA LEU A 483 3.93 30.65 -43.84
C LEU A 483 3.51 29.44 -43.01
N THR A 484 4.23 29.18 -41.90
CA THR A 484 3.91 28.07 -40.99
C THR A 484 2.54 28.25 -40.35
N ARG A 485 2.20 29.46 -39.89
CA ARG A 485 0.88 29.75 -39.31
C ARG A 485 -0.25 29.58 -40.33
N PHE A 486 -0.04 30.04 -41.56
CA PHE A 486 -0.98 29.92 -42.66
C PHE A 486 -1.28 28.46 -43.01
N ILE A 487 -0.23 27.64 -43.18
CA ILE A 487 -0.38 26.20 -43.47
C ILE A 487 -1.05 25.48 -42.30
N ASN A 488 -0.60 25.72 -41.06
CA ASN A 488 -1.16 25.04 -39.90
C ASN A 488 -2.64 25.40 -39.69
N ARG A 489 -3.05 26.66 -39.92
CA ARG A 489 -4.47 27.07 -39.84
C ARG A 489 -5.33 26.27 -40.81
N TYR A 490 -4.88 26.12 -42.06
CA TYR A 490 -5.58 25.30 -43.05
C TYR A 490 -5.61 23.83 -42.63
N MET A 491 -4.45 23.24 -42.30
CA MET A 491 -4.33 21.83 -41.94
C MET A 491 -5.19 21.48 -40.71
N ASP A 492 -5.20 22.34 -39.69
CA ASP A 492 -5.99 22.16 -38.47
C ASP A 492 -7.49 22.19 -38.77
N ALA A 493 -7.95 23.14 -39.59
CA ALA A 493 -9.37 23.25 -39.95
C ALA A 493 -9.87 22.04 -40.75
N MET A 494 -9.11 21.63 -41.79
CA MET A 494 -9.47 20.48 -42.63
C MET A 494 -9.41 19.17 -41.84
N THR A 495 -8.35 18.95 -41.06
CA THR A 495 -8.19 17.75 -40.21
C THR A 495 -9.31 17.66 -39.17
N LYS A 496 -9.67 18.79 -38.54
CA LYS A 496 -10.78 18.83 -37.58
C LYS A 496 -12.11 18.47 -38.23
N ASN A 497 -12.39 18.97 -39.44
CA ASN A 497 -13.59 18.60 -40.19
C ASN A 497 -13.64 17.09 -40.46
N ILE A 498 -12.55 16.52 -41.00
CA ILE A 498 -12.44 15.07 -41.28
C ILE A 498 -12.72 14.25 -40.01
N MET A 499 -12.08 14.62 -38.89
CA MET A 499 -12.23 13.90 -37.62
C MET A 499 -13.65 14.02 -37.03
N ILE A 500 -14.31 15.17 -37.17
CA ILE A 500 -15.73 15.34 -36.77
C ILE A 500 -16.62 14.43 -37.62
N GLY A 501 -16.34 14.34 -38.92
CA GLY A 501 -16.97 13.40 -39.86
C GLY A 501 -16.59 11.93 -39.65
N LYS A 502 -15.93 11.57 -38.54
CA LYS A 502 -15.45 10.21 -38.20
C LYS A 502 -14.39 9.65 -39.16
N GLY A 503 -13.73 10.51 -39.94
CA GLY A 503 -12.60 10.13 -40.77
C GLY A 503 -11.32 9.98 -39.97
N THR A 504 -10.42 9.16 -40.48
CA THR A 504 -9.06 8.96 -39.98
C THR A 504 -8.08 9.64 -40.93
N VAL A 505 -7.40 10.68 -40.47
CA VAL A 505 -6.28 11.27 -41.23
C VAL A 505 -5.08 10.33 -41.15
N ASP A 506 -4.58 9.92 -42.31
CA ASP A 506 -3.43 9.03 -42.45
C ASP A 506 -2.13 9.83 -42.32
N LYS A 507 -1.92 10.75 -43.27
CA LYS A 507 -0.70 11.56 -43.35
C LYS A 507 -0.90 12.83 -44.18
N PHE A 508 0.03 13.75 -43.97
CA PHE A 508 0.24 14.92 -44.83
C PHE A 508 1.34 14.62 -45.84
N MET A 509 1.11 14.94 -47.11
CA MET A 509 2.05 14.76 -48.21
C MET A 509 2.35 16.13 -48.84
N GLY A 510 3.20 16.92 -48.19
CA GLY A 510 3.36 18.33 -48.56
C GLY A 510 2.12 19.13 -48.14
N ASP A 511 1.40 19.69 -49.11
CA ASP A 511 0.11 20.37 -48.95
C ASP A 511 -1.10 19.45 -49.11
N ALA A 512 -0.88 18.19 -49.48
CA ALA A 512 -1.95 17.23 -49.63
C ALA A 512 -2.33 16.53 -48.31
N ILE A 513 -3.62 16.27 -48.13
CA ILE A 513 -4.17 15.52 -46.99
C ILE A 513 -4.70 14.18 -47.50
N MET A 514 -4.23 13.09 -46.90
CA MET A 514 -4.76 11.75 -47.12
C MET A 514 -5.58 11.32 -45.90
N ALA A 515 -6.82 10.91 -46.13
CA ALA A 515 -7.71 10.40 -45.09
C ALA A 515 -8.55 9.23 -45.59
N TYR A 516 -9.14 8.49 -44.65
CA TYR A 516 -10.05 7.40 -44.97
C TYR A 516 -11.09 7.18 -43.87
N TRP A 517 -12.20 6.55 -44.23
CA TRP A 517 -13.29 6.17 -43.33
C TRP A 517 -13.45 4.66 -43.26
N ASN A 518 -14.16 4.17 -42.25
CA ASN A 518 -14.39 2.73 -41.99
C ASN A 518 -13.15 1.92 -41.57
N ALA A 519 -12.10 2.61 -41.12
CA ALA A 519 -10.91 2.03 -40.48
C ALA A 519 -10.29 3.02 -39.47
N PRO A 520 -9.71 2.54 -38.33
CA PRO A 520 -9.65 1.15 -37.88
C PRO A 520 -11.02 0.59 -37.45
N TYR A 521 -11.91 1.45 -36.96
CA TYR A 521 -13.26 1.09 -36.53
C TYR A 521 -14.27 1.18 -37.68
N ASP A 522 -15.37 0.45 -37.54
CA ASP A 522 -16.43 0.46 -38.55
C ASP A 522 -17.25 1.76 -38.45
N VAL A 523 -17.55 2.35 -39.60
CA VAL A 523 -18.33 3.58 -39.75
C VAL A 523 -19.44 3.32 -40.75
N ASP A 524 -20.69 3.37 -40.28
CA ASP A 524 -21.85 3.26 -41.16
C ASP A 524 -21.93 4.46 -42.10
N ASN A 525 -22.31 4.21 -43.36
CA ASN A 525 -22.47 5.23 -44.42
C ASN A 525 -21.18 6.07 -44.61
N HIS A 526 -20.03 5.39 -44.63
CA HIS A 526 -18.74 6.04 -44.72
C HIS A 526 -18.55 6.83 -46.03
N GLU A 527 -19.27 6.47 -47.11
CA GLU A 527 -19.33 7.21 -48.36
C GLU A 527 -20.00 8.58 -48.18
N ASP A 528 -21.15 8.64 -47.51
CA ASP A 528 -21.88 9.88 -47.23
C ASP A 528 -21.08 10.81 -46.32
N MET A 529 -20.42 10.25 -45.30
CA MET A 529 -19.52 10.99 -44.41
C MET A 529 -18.31 11.55 -45.17
N ALA A 530 -17.75 10.72 -46.06
CA ALA A 530 -16.91 11.04 -47.21
C ALA A 530 -17.21 12.39 -47.85
N VAL A 531 -18.32 12.36 -48.58
CA VAL A 531 -18.75 13.42 -49.47
C VAL A 531 -19.23 14.64 -48.70
N SER A 532 -19.96 14.44 -47.59
CA SER A 532 -20.39 15.56 -46.73
C SER A 532 -19.19 16.31 -46.14
N SER A 533 -18.15 15.61 -45.67
CA SER A 533 -16.91 16.25 -45.18
C SER A 533 -16.21 17.05 -46.28
N ALA A 534 -16.20 16.55 -47.52
CA ALA A 534 -15.61 17.27 -48.64
C ALA A 534 -16.36 18.58 -48.96
N ILE A 535 -17.69 18.55 -48.97
CA ILE A 535 -18.52 19.75 -49.19
C ILE A 535 -18.30 20.75 -48.06
N GLU A 536 -18.37 20.30 -46.80
CA GLU A 536 -18.14 21.18 -45.64
C GLU A 536 -16.74 21.79 -45.63
N GLN A 537 -15.72 21.10 -46.15
CA GLN A 537 -14.38 21.68 -46.30
C GLN A 537 -14.35 22.84 -47.29
N ILE A 538 -15.13 22.79 -48.38
CA ILE A 538 -15.24 23.91 -49.33
C ILE A 538 -15.93 25.11 -48.67
N ASP A 539 -16.99 24.87 -47.88
CA ASP A 539 -17.68 25.93 -47.13
C ASP A 539 -16.75 26.57 -46.08
N LEU A 540 -16.06 25.75 -45.28
CA LEU A 540 -15.08 26.22 -44.30
C LEU A 540 -13.92 26.99 -44.95
N LEU A 541 -13.51 26.60 -46.15
CA LEU A 541 -12.46 27.31 -46.88
C LEU A 541 -12.93 28.69 -47.31
N THR A 542 -14.21 28.87 -47.60
CA THR A 542 -14.80 30.18 -47.92
C THR A 542 -14.65 31.12 -46.71
N GLU A 543 -15.03 30.67 -45.52
CA GLU A 543 -14.85 31.43 -44.27
C GLU A 543 -13.36 31.72 -43.98
N LEU A 544 -12.48 30.71 -44.14
CA LEU A 544 -11.04 30.88 -43.93
C LEU A 544 -10.43 31.87 -44.92
N ASN A 545 -10.94 31.92 -46.14
CA ASN A 545 -10.45 32.84 -47.16
C ASN A 545 -10.86 34.29 -46.89
N GLU A 546 -12.01 34.54 -46.27
CA GLU A 546 -12.36 35.89 -45.80
C GLU A 546 -11.31 36.38 -44.80
N ILE A 547 -10.92 35.54 -43.85
CA ILE A 547 -9.85 35.84 -42.88
C ILE A 547 -8.50 36.01 -43.59
N ASN A 548 -8.18 35.15 -44.57
CA ASN A 548 -6.94 35.28 -45.35
C ASN A 548 -6.88 36.63 -46.07
N ILE A 549 -7.99 37.09 -46.66
CA ILE A 549 -8.07 38.39 -47.33
C ILE A 549 -7.87 39.54 -46.35
N GLU A 550 -8.48 39.48 -45.17
CA GLU A 550 -8.31 40.49 -44.10
C GLU A 550 -6.86 40.57 -43.60
N GLU A 551 -6.17 39.43 -43.54
CA GLU A 551 -4.77 39.34 -43.13
C GLU A 551 -3.75 39.53 -44.28
N GLU A 552 -4.21 39.97 -45.46
CA GLU A 552 -3.39 40.14 -46.68
C GLU A 552 -2.67 38.84 -47.14
N MET A 553 -3.24 37.68 -46.80
CA MET A 553 -2.76 36.36 -47.16
C MET A 553 -3.42 35.83 -48.45
N PRO A 554 -2.75 34.94 -49.21
CA PRO A 554 -3.33 34.34 -50.41
C PRO A 554 -4.58 33.51 -50.12
N VAL A 555 -5.53 33.53 -51.06
CA VAL A 555 -6.72 32.67 -51.05
C VAL A 555 -6.31 31.22 -51.35
N ILE A 556 -6.86 30.27 -50.60
CA ILE A 556 -6.67 28.84 -50.76
C ILE A 556 -7.83 28.27 -51.56
N HIS A 557 -7.54 27.46 -52.56
CA HIS A 557 -8.52 26.58 -53.20
C HIS A 557 -7.98 25.16 -53.18
N ILE A 558 -8.85 24.18 -53.02
CA ILE A 558 -8.46 22.77 -52.92
C ILE A 558 -9.11 21.95 -54.03
N ARG A 559 -8.48 20.82 -54.36
CA ARG A 559 -9.10 19.73 -55.12
C ARG A 559 -9.25 18.54 -54.18
N ILE A 560 -10.33 17.80 -54.35
CA ILE A 560 -10.67 16.63 -53.55
C ILE A 560 -11.01 15.48 -54.49
N GLY A 561 -10.35 14.35 -54.30
CA GLY A 561 -10.68 13.06 -54.91
C GLY A 561 -11.19 12.08 -53.86
N ILE A 562 -12.30 11.41 -54.13
CA ILE A 562 -12.89 10.41 -53.23
C ILE A 562 -13.18 9.12 -54.00
N ASN A 563 -12.76 7.98 -53.46
CA ASN A 563 -13.09 6.68 -54.02
C ASN A 563 -13.31 5.65 -52.92
N THR A 564 -14.28 4.77 -53.13
CA THR A 564 -14.63 3.67 -52.22
C THR A 564 -14.16 2.34 -52.80
N GLY A 565 -13.54 1.50 -51.99
CA GLY A 565 -13.16 0.16 -52.41
C GLY A 565 -12.39 -0.64 -51.36
N GLU A 566 -12.00 -1.86 -51.74
CA GLU A 566 -11.18 -2.72 -50.88
C GLU A 566 -9.74 -2.21 -50.79
N ALA A 567 -9.25 -2.07 -49.56
CA ALA A 567 -7.86 -1.76 -49.26
C ALA A 567 -7.36 -2.59 -48.06
N PHE A 568 -6.04 -2.70 -47.94
CA PHE A 568 -5.40 -3.27 -46.76
C PHE A 568 -5.09 -2.15 -45.77
N VAL A 569 -5.57 -2.30 -44.54
CA VAL A 569 -5.33 -1.39 -43.41
C VAL A 569 -4.42 -2.10 -42.42
N GLY A 570 -3.36 -1.44 -41.97
CA GLY A 570 -2.54 -1.94 -40.87
C GLY A 570 -1.19 -1.27 -40.78
N GLU A 571 -0.32 -1.80 -39.92
CA GLU A 571 1.08 -1.37 -39.87
C GLU A 571 1.82 -1.80 -41.15
N VAL A 572 2.38 -0.82 -41.87
CA VAL A 572 3.22 -1.07 -43.04
C VAL A 572 4.55 -0.35 -42.89
N GLY A 573 5.65 -1.09 -43.06
CA GLY A 573 7.01 -0.57 -42.97
C GLY A 573 8.01 -1.63 -42.53
N GLY A 574 9.19 -1.18 -42.11
CA GLY A 574 10.24 -2.04 -41.57
C GLY A 574 10.15 -2.14 -40.04
N GLU A 575 10.89 -3.10 -39.45
CA GLU A 575 10.84 -3.40 -38.01
C GLU A 575 11.12 -2.20 -37.09
N LEU A 576 11.94 -1.24 -37.54
CA LEU A 576 12.29 -0.03 -36.79
C LEU A 576 11.38 1.18 -37.07
N ARG A 577 10.59 1.12 -38.15
CA ARG A 577 9.71 2.22 -38.58
C ARG A 577 8.57 1.68 -39.43
N SER A 578 7.37 1.72 -38.87
CA SER A 578 6.11 1.42 -39.54
C SER A 578 5.15 2.61 -39.42
N ASP A 579 4.31 2.80 -40.44
CA ASP A 579 3.16 3.70 -40.40
C ASP A 579 1.90 2.83 -40.39
N TYR A 580 0.89 3.16 -39.58
CA TYR A 580 -0.44 2.56 -39.72
C TYR A 580 -1.18 3.28 -40.85
N THR A 581 -1.33 2.63 -41.99
CA THR A 581 -1.77 3.27 -43.24
C THR A 581 -2.62 2.32 -44.08
N VAL A 582 -3.21 2.84 -45.16
CA VAL A 582 -3.99 2.05 -46.11
C VAL A 582 -3.26 1.85 -47.43
N MET A 583 -3.35 0.65 -48.01
CA MET A 583 -2.71 0.30 -49.28
C MET A 583 -3.63 -0.48 -50.19
N GLY A 584 -3.52 -0.23 -51.50
CA GLY A 584 -4.23 -0.99 -52.51
C GLY A 584 -4.58 -0.16 -53.73
N LYS A 585 -5.21 -0.82 -54.70
CA LYS A 585 -5.66 -0.20 -55.95
C LYS A 585 -6.58 1.00 -55.71
N ALA A 586 -7.47 0.92 -54.72
CA ALA A 586 -8.39 1.99 -54.35
C ALA A 586 -7.66 3.29 -53.92
N VAL A 587 -6.52 3.18 -53.23
CA VAL A 587 -5.71 4.35 -52.83
C VAL A 587 -5.14 5.06 -54.06
N ASN A 588 -4.59 4.29 -55.00
CA ASN A 588 -4.05 4.84 -56.24
C ASN A 588 -5.14 5.50 -57.11
N HIS A 589 -6.32 4.89 -57.21
CA HIS A 589 -7.45 5.49 -57.92
C HIS A 589 -7.84 6.84 -57.31
N THR A 590 -7.92 6.92 -55.98
CA THR A 590 -8.28 8.16 -55.28
C THR A 590 -7.28 9.29 -55.56
N ALA A 591 -5.98 8.98 -55.49
CA ALA A 591 -4.93 9.95 -55.79
C ALA A 591 -5.00 10.47 -57.25
N VAL A 592 -5.44 9.64 -58.19
CA VAL A 592 -5.66 10.07 -59.57
C VAL A 592 -6.89 10.96 -59.69
N LEU A 593 -7.97 10.68 -58.96
CA LEU A 593 -9.18 11.51 -58.99
C LEU A 593 -8.93 12.94 -58.54
N GLU A 594 -8.14 13.14 -57.48
CA GLU A 594 -7.74 14.48 -57.05
C GLU A 594 -6.99 15.21 -58.19
N GLN A 595 -5.96 14.58 -58.75
CA GLN A 595 -5.12 15.19 -59.80
C GLN A 595 -5.92 15.52 -61.06
N VAL A 596 -6.85 14.63 -61.44
CA VAL A 596 -7.73 14.78 -62.60
C VAL A 596 -8.69 15.96 -62.44
N GLY A 597 -8.94 16.42 -61.21
CA GLY A 597 -9.67 17.66 -60.93
C GLY A 597 -9.04 18.89 -61.57
N LYS A 598 -7.73 18.88 -61.81
CA LYS A 598 -7.05 19.94 -62.56
C LYS A 598 -7.51 19.97 -64.03
N TYR A 599 -7.63 18.80 -64.67
CA TYR A 599 -7.99 18.67 -66.08
C TYR A 599 -9.47 19.00 -66.33
N TYR A 600 -10.37 18.54 -65.45
CA TYR A 600 -11.81 18.79 -65.59
C TYR A 600 -12.32 20.02 -64.83
N HIS A 601 -11.41 20.76 -64.17
CA HIS A 601 -11.73 21.98 -63.42
C HIS A 601 -12.83 21.78 -62.35
N ALA A 602 -12.82 20.63 -61.67
CA ALA A 602 -13.75 20.30 -60.61
C ALA A 602 -13.06 20.34 -59.24
N ASP A 603 -13.79 20.81 -58.22
CA ASP A 603 -13.29 20.87 -56.84
C ASP A 603 -13.41 19.52 -56.14
N ILE A 604 -14.54 18.82 -56.30
CA ILE A 604 -14.79 17.51 -55.68
C ILE A 604 -15.11 16.50 -56.77
N ILE A 605 -14.29 15.46 -56.87
CA ILE A 605 -14.48 14.34 -57.78
C ILE A 605 -14.67 13.05 -56.99
N ILE A 606 -15.72 12.30 -57.33
CA ILE A 606 -15.98 10.98 -56.76
C ILE A 606 -15.96 9.91 -57.85
N SER A 607 -15.57 8.69 -57.49
CA SER A 607 -15.69 7.53 -58.38
C SER A 607 -17.13 7.00 -58.44
N GLN A 608 -17.40 6.17 -59.45
CA GLN A 608 -18.62 5.37 -59.53
C GLN A 608 -18.93 4.60 -58.23
N SER A 609 -17.93 3.94 -57.63
CA SER A 609 -18.15 3.14 -56.43
C SER A 609 -18.55 3.97 -55.22
N THR A 610 -18.02 5.20 -55.09
CA THR A 610 -18.49 6.12 -54.05
C THR A 610 -19.91 6.56 -54.34
N LYS A 611 -20.23 6.95 -55.59
CA LYS A 611 -21.57 7.37 -56.00
C LYS A 611 -22.64 6.30 -55.77
N ASP A 612 -22.32 5.03 -56.02
CA ASP A 612 -23.24 3.91 -55.81
C ASP A 612 -23.48 3.60 -54.32
N GLY A 613 -22.56 4.00 -53.44
CA GLY A 613 -22.66 3.82 -51.99
C GLY A 613 -23.37 4.96 -51.24
N LEU A 614 -23.65 6.09 -51.91
CA LEU A 614 -24.35 7.22 -51.29
C LEU A 614 -25.80 6.88 -50.98
N LYS A 615 -26.26 7.25 -49.79
CA LYS A 615 -27.65 7.06 -49.34
C LYS A 615 -28.41 8.37 -49.20
N GLU A 616 -27.70 9.48 -49.10
CA GLU A 616 -28.29 10.81 -49.07
C GLU A 616 -28.37 11.43 -50.47
N ASP A 617 -29.16 12.51 -50.61
CA ASP A 617 -29.30 13.23 -51.86
C ASP A 617 -28.12 14.22 -52.04
N TYR A 618 -27.46 14.17 -53.19
CA TYR A 618 -26.42 15.12 -53.59
C TYR A 618 -26.63 15.55 -55.03
N ILE A 619 -26.22 16.78 -55.32
CA ILE A 619 -26.17 17.33 -56.68
C ILE A 619 -24.88 16.85 -57.32
N ILE A 620 -25.02 15.90 -58.25
CA ILE A 620 -23.91 15.19 -58.88
C ILE A 620 -24.01 15.33 -60.40
N LEU A 621 -22.89 15.62 -61.05
CA LEU A 621 -22.76 15.69 -62.50
C LEU A 621 -21.86 14.55 -63.00
N LEU A 622 -22.36 13.69 -63.88
CA LEU A 622 -21.51 12.71 -64.60
C LEU A 622 -20.51 13.46 -65.47
N MET A 623 -19.21 13.26 -65.22
CA MET A 623 -18.18 13.99 -65.94
C MET A 623 -17.60 13.21 -67.11
N ASP A 624 -17.04 12.02 -66.87
CA ASP A 624 -16.35 11.24 -67.92
C ASP A 624 -16.17 9.77 -67.51
N ILE A 625 -15.72 8.93 -68.45
CA ILE A 625 -15.13 7.63 -68.17
C ILE A 625 -13.62 7.77 -68.29
N ILE A 626 -12.91 7.49 -67.20
CA ILE A 626 -11.45 7.50 -67.19
C ILE A 626 -10.89 6.09 -67.03
N GLN A 627 -9.72 5.87 -67.61
CA GLN A 627 -8.88 4.72 -67.33
C GLN A 627 -7.54 5.21 -66.77
N VAL A 628 -7.15 4.69 -65.60
CA VAL A 628 -5.89 5.03 -64.96
C VAL A 628 -4.76 4.25 -65.62
N ASP A 629 -3.69 4.94 -66.00
CA ASP A 629 -2.50 4.34 -66.61
C ASP A 629 -1.96 3.15 -65.76
N GLY A 630 -1.72 2.02 -66.43
CA GLY A 630 -1.32 0.76 -65.77
C GLY A 630 -2.47 -0.07 -65.17
N THR A 631 -3.74 0.32 -65.37
CA THR A 631 -4.92 -0.47 -64.96
C THR A 631 -5.82 -0.82 -66.15
N SER A 632 -6.46 -1.99 -66.11
CA SER A 632 -7.43 -2.42 -67.13
C SER A 632 -8.82 -1.79 -66.97
N ASP A 633 -9.12 -1.23 -65.80
CA ASP A 633 -10.50 -0.94 -65.40
C ASP A 633 -10.82 0.52 -65.67
N ALA A 634 -11.74 0.76 -66.62
CA ALA A 634 -12.32 2.07 -66.86
C ALA A 634 -13.54 2.27 -65.94
N PHE A 635 -13.71 3.48 -65.40
CA PHE A 635 -14.84 3.79 -64.51
C PHE A 635 -15.33 5.22 -64.69
N ASN A 636 -16.62 5.44 -64.42
CA ASN A 636 -17.18 6.79 -64.44
C ASN A 636 -16.67 7.61 -63.25
N ILE A 637 -16.45 8.88 -63.51
CA ILE A 637 -16.18 9.90 -62.51
C ILE A 637 -17.27 10.94 -62.50
N TYR A 638 -17.52 11.49 -61.32
CA TYR A 638 -18.60 12.41 -61.08
C TYR A 638 -18.10 13.63 -60.33
N GLN A 639 -18.60 14.80 -60.67
CA GLN A 639 -18.40 16.02 -59.89
C GLN A 639 -19.51 16.11 -58.84
N VAL A 640 -19.15 16.37 -57.58
CA VAL A 640 -20.10 16.72 -56.53
C VAL A 640 -20.13 18.23 -56.40
N VAL A 641 -21.33 18.81 -56.43
CA VAL A 641 -21.53 20.26 -56.37
C VAL A 641 -21.96 20.68 -54.97
N ALA A 642 -23.05 20.09 -54.48
CA ALA A 642 -23.61 20.41 -53.17
C ALA A 642 -24.46 19.26 -52.65
N LYS A 643 -24.86 19.37 -51.38
CA LYS A 643 -25.77 18.44 -50.73
C LYS A 643 -27.23 18.83 -51.01
N GLY A 644 -28.09 17.84 -51.25
CA GLY A 644 -29.50 18.03 -51.55
C GLY A 644 -29.87 17.67 -53.00
N LYS A 645 -31.08 18.05 -53.39
CA LYS A 645 -31.61 17.82 -54.74
C LYS A 645 -31.41 19.05 -55.62
N PRO A 646 -31.12 18.87 -56.92
CA PRO A 646 -31.10 19.98 -57.86
C PRO A 646 -32.48 20.64 -57.92
N ASP A 647 -32.52 21.95 -58.14
CA ASP A 647 -33.76 22.63 -58.54
C ASP A 647 -34.13 22.26 -59.99
N GLU A 648 -35.30 22.68 -60.45
CA GLU A 648 -35.83 22.31 -61.78
C GLU A 648 -34.88 22.72 -62.91
N PHE A 649 -34.25 23.89 -62.77
CA PHE A 649 -33.29 24.43 -63.73
C PHE A 649 -32.00 23.60 -63.77
N LEU A 650 -31.42 23.31 -62.61
CA LEU A 650 -30.19 22.53 -62.49
C LEU A 650 -30.39 21.07 -62.90
N SER A 651 -31.59 20.51 -62.66
CA SER A 651 -31.95 19.17 -63.11
C SER A 651 -31.99 19.09 -64.64
N GLU A 652 -32.57 20.09 -65.30
CA GLU A 652 -32.59 20.17 -66.77
C GLU A 652 -31.17 20.32 -67.35
N GLN A 653 -30.31 21.13 -66.71
CA GLN A 653 -28.90 21.25 -67.09
C GLN A 653 -28.15 19.92 -67.00
N ILE A 654 -28.29 19.19 -65.88
CA ILE A 654 -27.64 17.91 -65.66
C ILE A 654 -28.12 16.89 -66.71
N GLU A 655 -29.43 16.79 -66.94
CA GLU A 655 -30.00 15.88 -67.94
C GLU A 655 -29.49 16.18 -69.36
N ASN A 656 -29.47 17.45 -69.76
CA ASN A 656 -28.95 17.87 -71.06
C ASN A 656 -27.45 17.57 -71.19
N PHE A 657 -26.68 17.78 -70.12
CA PHE A 657 -25.25 17.49 -70.10
C PHE A 657 -24.97 15.98 -70.22
N GLU A 658 -25.67 15.15 -69.44
CA GLU A 658 -25.56 13.68 -69.53
C GLU A 658 -25.96 13.16 -70.91
N LYS A 659 -27.01 13.73 -71.52
CA LYS A 659 -27.42 13.41 -72.89
C LYS A 659 -26.34 13.78 -73.91
N ALA A 660 -25.67 14.91 -73.74
CA ALA A 660 -24.55 15.31 -74.61
C ALA A 660 -23.36 14.35 -74.50
N ILE A 661 -23.04 13.90 -73.28
CA ILE A 661 -22.02 12.86 -73.05
C ILE A 661 -22.40 11.53 -73.70
N MET A 662 -23.67 11.12 -73.60
CA MET A 662 -24.14 9.90 -74.26
C MET A 662 -23.97 9.98 -75.79
N LEU A 663 -24.34 11.10 -76.41
CA LEU A 663 -24.15 11.32 -77.85
C LEU A 663 -22.67 11.32 -78.24
N PHE A 664 -21.80 11.90 -77.40
CA PHE A 664 -20.36 11.80 -77.60
C PHE A 664 -19.87 10.34 -77.56
N ARG A 665 -20.35 9.54 -76.62
CA ARG A 665 -20.00 8.11 -76.50
C ARG A 665 -20.48 7.28 -77.70
N GLU A 666 -21.59 7.66 -78.31
CA GLU A 666 -22.13 7.03 -79.52
C GLU A 666 -21.46 7.53 -80.82
N ALA A 667 -20.42 8.37 -80.72
CA ALA A 667 -19.72 9.03 -81.84
C ALA A 667 -20.60 10.00 -82.66
N SER A 668 -21.73 10.46 -82.12
CA SER A 668 -22.58 11.51 -82.69
C SER A 668 -22.07 12.90 -82.28
N PHE A 669 -20.90 13.28 -82.81
CA PHE A 669 -20.17 14.49 -82.40
C PHE A 669 -20.92 15.79 -82.68
N ASP A 670 -21.60 15.92 -83.83
CA ASP A 670 -22.31 17.15 -84.21
C ASP A 670 -23.49 17.44 -83.28
N ASP A 671 -24.27 16.41 -82.94
CA ASP A 671 -25.40 16.52 -82.02
C ASP A 671 -24.93 16.82 -80.58
N ALA A 672 -23.83 16.20 -80.15
CA ALA A 672 -23.21 16.49 -78.86
C ALA A 672 -22.71 17.93 -78.77
N ILE A 673 -22.04 18.44 -79.81
CA ILE A 673 -21.57 19.84 -79.88
C ILE A 673 -22.74 20.82 -79.79
N LEU A 674 -23.87 20.53 -80.44
CA LEU A 674 -25.05 21.39 -80.41
C LEU A 674 -25.59 21.54 -78.98
N ILE A 675 -25.70 20.44 -78.24
CA ILE A 675 -26.17 20.48 -76.84
C ILE A 675 -25.16 21.19 -75.93
N PHE A 676 -23.85 20.89 -76.04
CA PHE A 676 -22.83 21.58 -75.24
C PHE A 676 -22.79 23.09 -75.52
N ARG A 677 -22.96 23.52 -76.79
CA ARG A 677 -23.01 24.95 -77.14
C ARG A 677 -24.25 25.64 -76.58
N ASN A 678 -25.40 24.96 -76.51
CA ASN A 678 -26.60 25.51 -75.88
C ASN A 678 -26.38 25.68 -74.38
N LEU A 679 -25.80 24.69 -73.69
CA LEU A 679 -25.46 24.78 -72.27
C LEU A 679 -24.50 25.93 -71.98
N LEU A 680 -23.55 26.23 -72.87
CA LEU A 680 -22.63 27.37 -72.71
C LEU A 680 -23.30 28.75 -72.73
N ILE A 681 -24.53 28.87 -73.24
CA ILE A 681 -25.26 30.16 -73.28
C ILE A 681 -25.85 30.50 -71.91
N GLU A 682 -26.06 29.51 -71.05
CA GLU A 682 -26.66 29.70 -69.73
C GLU A 682 -25.68 30.40 -68.76
N GLU A 683 -26.19 31.34 -67.95
CA GLU A 683 -25.37 32.16 -67.04
C GLU A 683 -24.81 31.32 -65.88
N ASP A 684 -25.63 30.46 -65.27
CA ASP A 684 -25.30 29.63 -64.09
C ASP A 684 -24.98 28.17 -64.45
N LEU A 685 -24.05 27.97 -65.39
CA LEU A 685 -23.63 26.64 -65.82
C LEU A 685 -22.67 25.98 -64.81
N LEU A 686 -23.02 24.78 -64.32
CA LEU A 686 -22.25 24.01 -63.33
C LEU A 686 -20.75 23.87 -63.65
N ASN A 687 -20.40 23.51 -64.88
CA ASN A 687 -19.01 23.38 -65.30
C ASN A 687 -18.82 23.78 -66.76
N ARG A 688 -18.64 25.08 -66.98
CA ARG A 688 -18.37 25.67 -68.30
C ARG A 688 -17.15 25.06 -68.97
N LYS A 689 -16.08 24.84 -68.20
CA LYS A 689 -14.82 24.38 -68.77
C LYS A 689 -14.88 22.94 -69.25
N LEU A 690 -15.63 22.11 -68.55
CA LEU A 690 -15.92 20.74 -68.97
C LEU A 690 -16.69 20.70 -70.31
N CYS A 691 -17.69 21.56 -70.50
CA CYS A 691 -18.39 21.70 -71.79
C CYS A 691 -17.43 22.09 -72.93
N GLU A 692 -16.55 23.07 -72.70
CA GLU A 692 -15.52 23.47 -73.67
C GLU A 692 -14.57 22.31 -74.01
N THR A 693 -14.13 21.56 -73.00
CA THR A 693 -13.27 20.38 -73.18
C THR A 693 -13.96 19.33 -74.04
N TYR A 694 -15.25 19.05 -73.82
CA TYR A 694 -16.01 18.12 -74.64
C TYR A 694 -16.22 18.62 -76.07
N ILE A 695 -16.51 19.92 -76.28
CA ILE A 695 -16.60 20.49 -77.64
C ILE A 695 -15.29 20.31 -78.39
N GLN A 696 -14.15 20.61 -77.75
CA GLN A 696 -12.83 20.40 -78.36
C GLN A 696 -12.58 18.93 -78.68
N ARG A 697 -12.96 18.00 -77.78
CA ARG A 697 -12.84 16.56 -78.03
C ARG A 697 -13.73 16.10 -79.18
N CYS A 698 -14.97 16.58 -79.27
CA CYS A 698 -15.85 16.30 -80.40
C CYS A 698 -15.24 16.80 -81.72
N GLU A 699 -14.73 18.04 -81.75
CA GLU A 699 -14.12 18.64 -82.95
C GLU A 699 -12.85 17.89 -83.40
N ILE A 700 -11.98 17.50 -82.46
CA ILE A 700 -10.77 16.70 -82.75
C ILE A 700 -11.14 15.31 -83.28
N ASN A 701 -12.07 14.62 -82.62
CA ASN A 701 -12.44 13.26 -83.00
C ASN A 701 -13.25 13.22 -84.30
N ALA A 702 -14.10 14.22 -84.58
CA ALA A 702 -14.80 14.36 -85.85
C ALA A 702 -13.84 14.49 -87.05
N ILE A 703 -12.67 15.12 -86.86
CA ILE A 703 -11.60 15.22 -87.86
C ILE A 703 -10.83 13.88 -87.98
N ALA A 704 -10.60 13.18 -86.86
CA ALA A 704 -9.85 11.93 -86.80
C ALA A 704 -10.64 10.69 -87.27
N SER A 705 -11.98 10.72 -87.28
CA SER A 705 -12.88 9.61 -87.65
C SER A 705 -12.79 9.14 -89.12
N PHE A 706 -11.85 9.64 -89.93
CA PHE A 706 -11.59 9.14 -91.29
C PHE A 706 -10.73 7.85 -91.35
N GLY A 707 -10.52 7.11 -90.24
CA GLY A 707 -9.86 5.81 -90.32
C GLY A 707 -9.57 4.99 -89.05
N GLY A 708 -10.16 5.29 -87.88
CA GLY A 708 -9.91 4.55 -86.63
C GLY A 708 -11.18 4.26 -85.80
N GLU A 709 -11.12 3.22 -84.95
CA GLU A 709 -12.15 2.92 -83.94
C GLU A 709 -12.12 4.01 -82.85
N PHE A 710 -13.27 4.62 -82.56
CA PHE A 710 -13.40 5.65 -81.52
C PHE A 710 -13.49 4.98 -80.14
N ASP A 711 -12.58 5.34 -79.24
CA ASP A 711 -12.64 4.95 -77.84
C ASP A 711 -13.13 6.15 -77.00
N PRO A 712 -14.32 6.07 -76.36
CA PRO A 712 -14.83 7.14 -75.52
C PRO A 712 -14.07 7.25 -74.19
N VAL A 713 -13.25 6.26 -73.82
CA VAL A 713 -12.53 6.23 -72.55
C VAL A 713 -11.33 7.17 -72.59
N GLN A 714 -11.28 8.10 -71.65
CA GLN A 714 -10.13 8.98 -71.49
C GLN A 714 -9.02 8.26 -70.72
N SER A 715 -7.94 7.91 -71.40
CA SER A 715 -6.72 7.43 -70.72
C SER A 715 -6.03 8.59 -70.02
N ILE A 716 -5.91 8.49 -68.69
CA ILE A 716 -5.25 9.48 -67.85
C ILE A 716 -3.83 9.02 -67.57
N ASN A 717 -2.86 9.75 -68.12
CA ASN A 717 -1.44 9.57 -67.85
C ASN A 717 -0.82 10.87 -67.30
N LYS A 718 0.44 10.80 -66.88
CA LYS A 718 1.15 11.97 -66.31
C LYS A 718 1.24 13.16 -67.27
N SER A 719 1.25 12.95 -68.59
CA SER A 719 1.35 14.05 -69.56
C SER A 719 0.03 14.80 -69.76
N VAL A 720 -1.13 14.13 -69.61
CA VAL A 720 -2.45 14.78 -69.62
C VAL A 720 -2.64 15.67 -68.39
N ILE A 721 -2.18 15.21 -67.23
CA ILE A 721 -2.24 15.95 -65.96
C ILE A 721 -1.25 17.13 -65.92
N SER A 722 -0.06 17.00 -66.54
CA SER A 722 0.95 18.07 -66.55
C SER A 722 0.67 19.19 -67.56
N ASN A 723 -0.03 18.88 -68.66
CA ASN A 723 -0.30 19.81 -69.76
C ASN A 723 -1.63 20.56 -69.64
N SER A 724 -2.48 20.21 -68.66
CA SER A 724 -3.61 21.02 -68.16
C SER A 724 -3.14 22.01 -67.11
#